data_AF-A0A2G9WPI1-F1
#
_entry.id   AF-A0A2G9WPI1-F1
#
_cell.length_a   1.000
_cell.length_b   1.000
_cell.length_c   1.000
_cell.angle_alpha   90.00
_cell.angle_beta   90.00
_cell.angle_gamma   90.00
#
_symmetry.space_group_name_H-M   'P 1'
#
loop_
_entity.id
_entity.type
_entity.pdbx_description
1 polymer ?
#
loop_
_entity_poly.entity_id
_entity_poly.type
_entity_poly.pdbx_seq_one_letter_code
_entity_poly.pdbx_strand_id
1 'polypeptide(L)'
;MFETADPSALLLEAGRRFLAMERRSDTADIGHQFARAFAASLLEDKALPAGPRLAFRRFRAWLIEAYLTMRRLGVAVAPEVGDVFDRLLATDLALGEARRAAGDLGPVSADLGALRAAAEAEAEERLTQAIMRPVRAAREKWYRDGLAAATREAEGRIDALPVYRATEWLTNRRRLGDAPRPLPVLRLSRPILVERYGEAVLAALPRGRSTAYAAEGGVDPDEAAGLFGFSSGDEMIQAMALAPRRGATIAAEARRLMIERHGDPLVDGTLPEKALAAIHGGRMADWLAAELRALAGPAGEDRPLTAAAAQDFARAALAGTPVRDAVDARRHLAAERRAGEEAAKLSASGEEGQRSKKLYDARRRQLLNLALHAEARRIADDLQAAERTVRRLDRPDRPEVTQGIDGWPAIDAILDRFEFRKPGDPAPRGAVAAFAKAMTAAGRENELALADAVLAGGEGRPYRELPAGELRAVVASLENIEHAIGRNDALVDARGRQSLSAAVAEAVAAVARAPGGTEGGTGARPVDPGRAAAELLREIAGDGAPSVRRLAASINAARQALGRRRQRAAADIAALYAPYAADERRAMGVRRFLPGLGRSLSRWEMIAIALNAGNEAGHARLAGGGAGLAPEAVPPILAALDARDARFIAAVWDYLEGFRGEIAARERRATGGTPAWVGARPVTVGGVALKGGFYPLAGAGDLAAAVRAGRFAKATAMTGGDG
;
A
#
# COMPACT_ATOMS: atom_id res chain seq x y z
N MET A 1 4.77 -2.51 40.52
CA MET A 1 4.54 -1.84 39.21
C MET A 1 4.01 -2.84 38.18
N PHE A 2 4.63 -4.02 38.03
CA PHE A 2 4.26 -5.01 37.00
C PHE A 2 3.18 -6.03 37.44
N GLU A 3 2.51 -5.77 38.57
CA GLU A 3 1.41 -6.60 39.08
C GLU A 3 0.07 -6.33 38.37
N THR A 4 -0.06 -5.20 37.66
CA THR A 4 -1.24 -4.88 36.85
C THR A 4 -1.27 -5.71 35.57
N ALA A 5 -2.45 -6.20 35.20
CA ALA A 5 -2.69 -6.87 33.91
C ALA A 5 -2.99 -5.88 32.76
N ASP A 6 -3.14 -4.58 33.04
CA ASP A 6 -3.34 -3.55 32.01
C ASP A 6 -2.00 -2.88 31.64
N PRO A 7 -1.47 -3.12 30.42
CA PRO A 7 -0.25 -2.45 29.93
C PRO A 7 -0.38 -0.92 29.91
N SER A 8 -1.59 -0.40 29.72
CA SER A 8 -1.83 1.05 29.62
C SER A 8 -1.60 1.73 30.97
N ALA A 9 -2.22 1.21 32.04
CA ALA A 9 -1.99 1.67 33.41
C ALA A 9 -0.51 1.60 33.82
N LEU A 10 0.18 0.51 33.43
CA LEU A 10 1.60 0.34 33.73
C LEU A 10 2.47 1.41 33.05
N LEU A 11 2.27 1.63 31.74
CA LEU A 11 3.04 2.61 30.97
C LEU A 11 2.82 4.04 31.49
N LEU A 12 1.59 4.36 31.93
CA LEU A 12 1.28 5.64 32.58
C LEU A 12 2.07 5.83 33.88
N GLU A 13 2.06 4.83 34.76
CA GLU A 13 2.80 4.89 36.03
C GLU A 13 4.32 4.96 35.81
N ALA A 14 4.83 4.16 34.87
CA ALA A 14 6.24 4.13 34.54
C ALA A 14 6.73 5.48 33.97
N GLY A 15 5.93 6.12 33.10
CA GLY A 15 6.27 7.42 32.52
C GLY A 15 6.32 8.56 33.54
N ARG A 16 5.41 8.54 34.53
CA ARG A 16 5.46 9.49 35.66
C ARG A 16 6.77 9.37 36.44
N ARG A 17 7.19 8.14 36.77
CA ARG A 17 8.43 7.90 37.52
C ARG A 17 9.68 8.26 36.72
N PHE A 18 9.68 7.95 35.42
CA PHE A 18 10.80 8.30 34.55
C PHE A 18 11.07 9.81 34.53
N LEU A 19 10.03 10.62 34.31
CA LEU A 19 10.21 12.08 34.23
C LEU A 19 10.55 12.72 35.59
N ALA A 20 10.07 12.15 36.69
CA ALA A 20 10.49 12.54 38.03
C ALA A 20 11.99 12.30 38.26
N MET A 21 12.53 11.16 37.80
CA MET A 21 13.97 10.86 37.90
C MET A 21 14.84 11.76 37.01
N GLU A 22 14.35 12.15 35.83
CA GLU A 22 15.11 13.02 34.92
C GLU A 22 15.16 14.49 35.36
N ARG A 23 14.45 14.88 36.42
CA ARG A 23 14.31 16.28 36.87
C ARG A 23 13.85 17.21 35.73
N ARG A 24 13.03 16.70 34.80
CA ARG A 24 12.58 17.43 33.60
C ARG A 24 11.20 18.08 33.74
N SER A 25 10.46 17.83 34.81
CA SER A 25 9.28 18.62 35.20
C SER A 25 8.81 18.31 36.62
N ASP A 26 8.49 19.34 37.41
CA ASP A 26 7.78 19.22 38.70
C ASP A 26 6.25 19.14 38.54
N THR A 27 5.71 19.24 37.31
CA THR A 27 4.27 19.22 37.03
C THR A 27 3.78 17.84 36.61
N ALA A 28 2.92 17.23 37.44
CA ALA A 28 2.33 15.91 37.21
C ALA A 28 1.59 15.76 35.87
N ASP A 29 1.08 16.86 35.29
CA ASP A 29 0.31 16.88 34.06
C ASP A 29 1.18 16.60 32.81
N ILE A 30 2.38 17.20 32.71
CA ILE A 30 3.31 16.96 31.59
C ILE A 30 3.76 15.49 31.57
N GLY A 31 4.04 14.93 32.75
CA GLY A 31 4.42 13.52 32.88
C GLY A 31 3.32 12.56 32.46
N HIS A 32 2.08 12.88 32.81
CA HIS A 32 0.92 12.10 32.39
C HIS A 32 0.69 12.17 30.87
N GLN A 33 0.79 13.35 30.27
CA GLN A 33 0.62 13.53 28.82
C GLN A 33 1.72 12.82 28.02
N PHE A 34 2.97 12.89 28.47
CA PHE A 34 4.09 12.15 27.88
C PHE A 34 3.84 10.64 27.91
N ALA A 35 3.52 10.10 29.08
CA ALA A 35 3.29 8.67 29.26
C ALA A 35 2.07 8.18 28.45
N ARG A 36 1.02 9.00 28.37
CA ARG A 36 -0.17 8.74 27.56
C ARG A 36 0.15 8.72 26.07
N ALA A 37 0.96 9.67 25.58
CA ALA A 37 1.38 9.69 24.19
C ALA A 37 2.21 8.44 23.84
N PHE A 38 3.10 8.01 24.72
CA PHE A 38 3.87 6.78 24.53
C PHE A 38 2.97 5.54 24.52
N ALA A 39 2.11 5.38 25.52
CA ALA A 39 1.18 4.25 25.61
C ALA A 39 0.24 4.21 24.40
N ALA A 40 -0.31 5.36 24.01
CA ALA A 40 -1.13 5.49 22.83
C ALA A 40 -0.35 5.15 21.55
N SER A 41 0.95 5.44 21.46
CA SER A 41 1.72 5.05 20.26
C SER A 41 1.93 3.54 20.14
N LEU A 42 2.03 2.82 21.25
CA LEU A 42 2.21 1.36 21.23
C LEU A 42 0.86 0.65 21.03
N LEU A 43 -0.14 1.09 21.80
CA LEU A 43 -1.39 0.38 22.01
C LEU A 43 -2.56 0.94 21.18
N GLU A 44 -2.41 2.13 20.61
CA GLU A 44 -3.34 2.76 19.68
C GLU A 44 -2.56 3.04 18.38
N ASP A 45 -3.23 3.11 17.23
CA ASP A 45 -2.55 3.36 15.94
C ASP A 45 -2.22 4.86 15.78
N LYS A 46 -1.51 5.43 16.76
CA LYS A 46 -1.18 6.85 16.86
C LYS A 46 0.32 7.07 16.75
N ALA A 47 0.73 8.05 15.94
CA ALA A 47 2.13 8.41 15.80
C ALA A 47 2.66 9.14 17.04
N LEU A 48 3.96 9.02 17.32
CA LEU A 48 4.59 9.81 18.36
C LEU A 48 4.69 11.29 17.95
N PRO A 49 4.49 12.23 18.88
CA PRO A 49 4.73 13.65 18.62
C PRO A 49 6.17 13.90 18.15
N ALA A 50 6.35 14.79 17.16
CA ALA A 50 7.65 15.04 16.55
C ALA A 50 8.70 15.65 17.52
N GLY A 51 8.26 16.39 18.55
CA GLY A 51 9.13 17.14 19.46
C GLY A 51 10.04 16.26 20.34
N PRO A 52 9.53 15.45 21.28
CA PRO A 52 10.35 14.76 22.26
C PRO A 52 10.75 13.32 21.87
N ARG A 53 11.01 13.03 20.58
CA ARG A 53 11.38 11.67 20.12
C ARG A 53 12.57 11.07 20.87
N LEU A 54 13.60 11.87 21.15
CA LEU A 54 14.77 11.42 21.91
C LEU A 54 14.42 11.04 23.37
N ALA A 55 13.48 11.77 23.98
CA ALA A 55 13.00 11.44 25.33
C ALA A 55 12.20 10.14 25.34
N PHE A 56 11.37 9.88 24.33
CA PHE A 56 10.66 8.61 24.17
C PHE A 56 11.62 7.42 23.99
N ARG A 57 12.69 7.57 23.18
CA ARG A 57 13.72 6.52 23.04
C ARG A 57 14.40 6.20 24.37
N ARG A 58 14.77 7.24 25.14
CA ARG A 58 15.38 7.07 26.48
C ARG A 58 14.42 6.41 27.46
N PHE A 59 13.14 6.81 27.43
CA PHE A 59 12.09 6.19 28.24
C PHE A 59 11.92 4.70 27.90
N ARG A 60 11.88 4.35 26.61
CA ARG A 60 11.81 2.96 26.14
C ARG A 60 13.01 2.13 26.58
N ALA A 61 14.22 2.65 26.43
CA ALA A 61 15.43 1.95 26.89
C ALA A 61 15.38 1.68 28.41
N TRP A 62 14.99 2.69 29.19
CA TRP A 62 14.80 2.53 30.64
C TRP A 62 13.73 1.49 30.99
N LEU A 63 12.61 1.47 30.26
CA LEU A 63 11.54 0.49 30.40
C LEU A 63 12.01 -0.95 30.14
N ILE A 64 12.80 -1.15 29.09
CA ILE A 64 13.37 -2.47 28.74
C ILE A 64 14.34 -2.93 29.83
N GLU A 65 15.23 -2.06 30.32
CA GLU A 65 16.15 -2.38 31.41
C GLU A 65 15.41 -2.75 32.72
N ALA A 66 14.34 -2.01 33.05
CA ALA A 66 13.49 -2.32 34.18
C ALA A 66 12.83 -3.71 34.02
N TYR A 67 12.28 -4.01 32.84
CA TYR A 67 11.68 -5.31 32.54
C TYR A 67 12.68 -6.47 32.64
N LEU A 68 13.89 -6.32 32.06
CA LEU A 68 14.95 -7.32 32.14
C LEU A 68 15.41 -7.56 33.58
N THR A 69 15.53 -6.49 34.37
CA THR A 69 15.87 -6.60 35.80
C THR A 69 14.82 -7.41 36.55
N MET A 70 13.54 -7.14 36.31
CA MET A 70 12.45 -7.87 36.99
C MET A 70 12.38 -9.34 36.58
N ARG A 71 12.62 -9.66 35.31
CA ARG A 71 12.74 -11.05 34.85
C ARG A 71 13.90 -11.78 35.51
N ARG A 72 15.07 -11.13 35.66
CA ARG A 72 16.23 -11.71 36.35
C ARG A 72 15.97 -11.98 37.84
N LEU A 73 15.15 -11.13 38.47
CA LEU A 73 14.73 -11.29 39.87
C LEU A 73 13.58 -12.29 40.06
N GLY A 74 13.08 -12.92 38.99
CA GLY A 74 12.00 -13.90 39.07
C GLY A 74 10.63 -13.30 39.42
N VAL A 75 10.43 -11.99 39.23
CA VAL A 75 9.14 -11.35 39.51
C VAL A 75 8.12 -11.77 38.44
N ALA A 76 6.96 -12.25 38.87
CA ALA A 76 5.86 -12.60 37.97
C ALA A 76 5.35 -11.34 37.24
N VAL A 77 5.31 -11.39 35.91
CA VAL A 77 4.77 -10.33 35.04
C VAL A 77 3.55 -10.90 34.32
N ALA A 78 2.46 -10.13 34.27
CA ALA A 78 1.25 -10.52 33.53
C ALA A 78 1.57 -10.80 32.05
N PRO A 79 1.02 -11.84 31.41
CA PRO A 79 1.35 -12.20 30.02
C PRO A 79 1.15 -11.08 29.00
N GLU A 80 0.10 -10.28 29.16
CA GLU A 80 -0.25 -9.16 28.29
C GLU A 80 0.77 -8.02 28.38
N VAL A 81 1.30 -7.81 29.58
CA VAL A 81 2.39 -6.86 29.81
C VAL A 81 3.68 -7.43 29.23
N GLY A 82 3.99 -8.69 29.53
CA GLY A 82 5.16 -9.40 29.01
C GLY A 82 5.26 -9.33 27.49
N ASP A 83 4.17 -9.58 26.77
CA ASP A 83 4.13 -9.53 25.30
C ASP A 83 4.49 -8.14 24.75
N VAL A 84 4.00 -7.06 25.36
CA VAL A 84 4.39 -5.69 24.98
C VAL A 84 5.89 -5.48 25.16
N PHE A 85 6.45 -5.85 26.32
CA PHE A 85 7.87 -5.65 26.58
C PHE A 85 8.78 -6.56 25.74
N ASP A 86 8.37 -7.81 25.51
CA ASP A 86 9.08 -8.75 24.65
C ASP A 86 9.14 -8.22 23.20
N ARG A 87 8.06 -7.60 22.70
CA ARG A 87 8.03 -6.89 21.40
C ARG A 87 8.95 -5.67 21.36
N LEU A 88 8.97 -4.88 22.44
CA LEU A 88 9.89 -3.74 22.54
C LEU A 88 11.35 -4.22 22.54
N LEU A 89 11.69 -5.26 23.29
CA LEU A 89 13.02 -5.84 23.28
C LEU A 89 13.40 -6.40 21.90
N ALA A 90 12.49 -7.15 21.27
CA ALA A 90 12.69 -7.71 19.94
C ALA A 90 12.95 -6.64 18.88
N THR A 91 12.28 -5.48 18.99
CA THR A 91 12.52 -4.33 18.10
C THR A 91 13.97 -3.86 18.17
N ASP A 92 14.55 -3.72 19.38
CA ASP A 92 15.95 -3.25 19.53
C ASP A 92 16.96 -4.25 19.00
N LEU A 93 16.76 -5.52 19.33
CA LEU A 93 17.62 -6.61 18.84
C LEU A 93 17.57 -6.69 17.32
N ALA A 94 16.36 -6.70 16.74
CA ALA A 94 16.16 -6.82 15.30
C ALA A 94 16.72 -5.61 14.54
N LEU A 95 16.59 -4.38 15.06
CA LEU A 95 17.20 -3.20 14.42
C LEU A 95 18.72 -3.22 14.52
N GLY A 96 19.27 -3.68 15.64
CA GLY A 96 20.71 -3.85 15.80
C GLY A 96 21.27 -4.89 14.82
N GLU A 97 20.57 -6.00 14.61
CA GLU A 97 20.90 -7.01 13.60
C GLU A 97 20.75 -6.49 12.17
N ALA A 98 19.66 -5.79 11.87
CA ALA A 98 19.41 -5.21 10.55
C ALA A 98 20.50 -4.20 10.15
N ARG A 99 20.92 -3.33 11.08
CA ARG A 99 22.03 -2.37 10.82
C ARG A 99 23.34 -3.08 10.52
N ARG A 100 23.68 -4.11 11.28
CA ARG A 100 24.87 -4.95 11.01
C ARG A 100 24.76 -5.63 9.65
N ALA A 101 23.59 -6.17 9.30
CA ALA A 101 23.35 -6.79 8.00
C ALA A 101 23.45 -5.81 6.83
N ALA A 102 23.11 -4.53 7.03
CA ALA A 102 23.25 -3.46 6.05
C ALA A 102 24.65 -2.81 6.01
N GLY A 103 25.60 -3.25 6.86
CA GLY A 103 26.93 -2.62 6.96
C GLY A 103 26.87 -1.18 7.48
N ASP A 104 25.80 -0.85 8.20
CA ASP A 104 25.59 0.46 8.79
C ASP A 104 26.33 0.58 10.13
N LEU A 105 27.62 0.91 10.02
CA LEU A 105 28.55 1.01 11.16
C LEU A 105 28.59 2.42 11.79
N GLY A 106 27.65 3.31 11.43
CA GLY A 106 27.51 4.64 12.04
C GLY A 106 28.01 5.80 11.16
N PRO A 107 28.01 7.03 11.72
CA PRO A 107 28.39 8.24 11.01
C PRO A 107 29.87 8.34 10.74
N VAL A 108 30.19 9.01 9.63
CA VAL A 108 31.55 9.39 9.27
C VAL A 108 31.77 10.86 9.57
N SER A 109 30.74 11.68 9.38
CA SER A 109 30.74 13.09 9.75
C SER A 109 30.23 13.27 11.19
N ALA A 110 31.06 13.83 12.08
CA ALA A 110 30.70 14.03 13.49
C ALA A 110 29.46 14.93 13.69
N ASP A 111 29.27 15.93 12.82
CA ASP A 111 28.21 16.94 12.97
C ASP A 111 26.80 16.44 12.56
N LEU A 112 26.71 15.25 11.97
CA LEU A 112 25.43 14.71 11.47
C LEU A 112 24.73 13.76 12.47
N GLY A 113 25.21 13.71 13.71
CA GLY A 113 24.66 12.85 14.77
C GLY A 113 23.16 13.06 15.04
N ALA A 114 22.65 14.30 14.93
CA ALA A 114 21.22 14.58 15.12
C ALA A 114 20.34 14.01 13.99
N LEU A 115 20.79 14.12 12.73
CA LEU A 115 20.10 13.52 11.58
C LEU A 115 20.11 11.99 11.68
N ARG A 116 21.25 11.42 12.09
CA ARG A 116 21.37 9.99 12.37
C ARG A 116 20.38 9.53 13.43
N ALA A 117 20.32 10.22 14.56
CA ALA A 117 19.40 9.89 15.65
C ALA A 117 17.93 9.96 15.22
N ALA A 118 17.58 10.90 14.32
CA ALA A 118 16.25 11.03 13.76
C ALA A 118 15.90 9.90 12.77
N ALA A 119 16.87 9.41 12.00
CA ALA A 119 16.71 8.24 11.14
C ALA A 119 16.51 6.96 11.95
N GLU A 120 17.30 6.77 13.01
CA GLU A 120 17.13 5.65 13.94
C GLU A 120 15.78 5.67 14.66
N ALA A 121 15.35 6.85 15.13
CA ALA A 121 14.05 7.00 15.76
C ALA A 121 12.90 6.65 14.80
N GLU A 122 13.04 6.94 13.51
CA GLU A 122 12.06 6.53 12.51
C GLU A 122 12.01 5.02 12.34
N ALA A 123 13.16 4.37 12.20
CA ALA A 123 13.24 2.92 12.04
C ALA A 123 12.65 2.21 13.27
N GLU A 124 12.96 2.71 14.46
CA GLU A 124 12.41 2.24 15.73
C GLU A 124 10.89 2.38 15.79
N GLU A 125 10.36 3.56 15.47
CA GLU A 125 8.92 3.81 15.44
C GLU A 125 8.23 2.91 14.42
N ARG A 126 8.73 2.83 13.18
CA ARG A 126 8.15 2.00 12.11
C ARG A 126 8.13 0.53 12.47
N LEU A 127 9.23 -0.02 12.98
CA LEU A 127 9.29 -1.43 13.36
C LEU A 127 8.40 -1.71 14.57
N THR A 128 8.44 -0.85 15.59
CA THR A 128 7.57 -0.96 16.76
C THR A 128 6.11 -0.98 16.33
N GLN A 129 5.69 -0.08 15.44
CA GLN A 129 4.32 -0.03 14.93
C GLN A 129 3.92 -1.32 14.20
N ALA A 130 4.83 -1.90 13.43
CA ALA A 130 4.58 -3.14 12.71
C ALA A 130 4.45 -4.35 13.66
N ILE A 131 5.31 -4.44 14.67
CA ILE A 131 5.34 -5.55 15.64
C ILE A 131 4.21 -5.43 16.67
N MET A 132 3.75 -4.23 17.01
CA MET A 132 2.63 -4.01 17.94
C MET A 132 1.26 -4.22 17.31
N ARG A 133 1.18 -4.40 15.98
CA ARG A 133 -0.11 -4.59 15.28
C ARG A 133 -0.95 -5.74 15.85
N PRO A 134 -0.41 -6.93 16.16
CA PRO A 134 -1.20 -8.01 16.78
C PRO A 134 -1.75 -7.64 18.17
N VAL A 135 -0.98 -6.89 18.98
CA VAL A 135 -1.42 -6.40 20.30
C VAL A 135 -2.60 -5.45 20.16
N ARG A 136 -2.55 -4.54 19.18
CA ARG A 136 -3.65 -3.62 18.88
C ARG A 136 -4.88 -4.37 18.36
N ALA A 137 -4.66 -5.28 17.41
CA ALA A 137 -5.72 -6.11 16.84
C ALA A 137 -6.46 -6.90 17.92
N ALA A 138 -5.76 -7.47 18.90
CA ALA A 138 -6.37 -8.22 20.01
C ALA A 138 -7.40 -7.42 20.82
N ARG A 139 -7.33 -6.09 20.81
CA ARG A 139 -8.30 -5.20 21.47
C ARG A 139 -9.53 -4.91 20.61
N GLU A 140 -9.43 -5.13 19.31
CA GLU A 140 -10.52 -4.87 18.36
C GLU A 140 -11.61 -5.95 18.42
N LYS A 141 -12.84 -5.56 18.07
CA LYS A 141 -13.98 -6.49 18.12
C LYS A 141 -13.82 -7.63 17.12
N TRP A 142 -13.43 -7.34 15.88
CA TRP A 142 -13.30 -8.35 14.82
C TRP A 142 -12.28 -9.44 15.19
N TYR A 143 -11.21 -9.09 15.90
CA TYR A 143 -10.19 -10.06 16.32
C TYR A 143 -10.72 -10.96 17.43
N ARG A 144 -11.48 -10.40 18.39
CA ARG A 144 -12.14 -11.20 19.44
C ARG A 144 -13.16 -12.15 18.85
N ASP A 145 -13.97 -11.67 17.90
CA ASP A 145 -14.94 -12.49 17.18
C ASP A 145 -14.23 -13.59 16.35
N GLY A 146 -13.13 -13.22 15.68
CA GLY A 146 -12.27 -14.14 14.93
C GLY A 146 -11.59 -15.19 15.81
N LEU A 147 -11.08 -14.82 16.98
CA LEU A 147 -10.50 -15.73 17.96
C LEU A 147 -11.55 -16.69 18.53
N ALA A 148 -12.78 -16.23 18.77
CA ALA A 148 -13.88 -17.09 19.17
C ALA A 148 -14.24 -18.09 18.06
N ALA A 149 -14.25 -17.66 16.79
CA ALA A 149 -14.45 -18.56 15.66
C ALA A 149 -13.30 -19.57 15.51
N ALA A 150 -12.05 -19.12 15.61
CA ALA A 150 -10.87 -19.98 15.59
C ALA A 150 -10.85 -20.97 16.77
N THR A 151 -11.31 -20.55 17.95
CA THR A 151 -11.49 -21.43 19.10
C THR A 151 -12.50 -22.53 18.81
N ARG A 152 -13.66 -22.21 18.23
CA ARG A 152 -14.65 -23.23 17.84
C ARG A 152 -14.13 -24.21 16.79
N GLU A 153 -13.38 -23.72 15.81
CA GLU A 153 -12.72 -24.56 14.81
C GLU A 153 -11.66 -25.47 15.43
N ALA A 154 -10.83 -24.92 16.30
CA ALA A 154 -9.84 -25.67 17.07
C ALA A 154 -10.51 -26.71 17.97
N GLU A 155 -11.60 -26.37 18.66
CA GLU A 155 -12.41 -27.29 19.44
C GLU A 155 -12.86 -28.48 18.61
N GLY A 156 -13.44 -28.25 17.43
CA GLY A 156 -13.86 -29.35 16.54
C GLY A 156 -12.72 -30.29 16.14
N ARG A 157 -11.53 -29.74 15.83
CA ARG A 157 -10.35 -30.54 15.47
C ARG A 157 -9.77 -31.31 16.65
N ILE A 158 -9.60 -30.65 17.79
CA ILE A 158 -9.01 -31.23 19.00
C ILE A 158 -9.95 -32.29 19.60
N ASP A 159 -11.27 -32.04 19.58
CA ASP A 159 -12.27 -32.99 20.05
C ASP A 159 -12.38 -34.25 19.18
N ALA A 160 -11.96 -34.16 17.92
CA ALA A 160 -11.84 -35.30 17.02
C ALA A 160 -10.58 -36.16 17.27
N LEU A 161 -9.68 -35.77 18.19
CA LEU A 161 -8.51 -36.59 18.51
C LEU A 161 -8.87 -37.71 19.51
N PRO A 162 -8.45 -38.97 19.28
CA PRO A 162 -8.71 -40.12 20.15
C PRO A 162 -8.38 -39.88 21.64
N VAL A 163 -7.25 -39.22 21.91
CA VAL A 163 -6.75 -38.99 23.28
C VAL A 163 -7.66 -38.08 24.10
N TYR A 164 -8.24 -37.04 23.50
CA TYR A 164 -9.15 -36.14 24.20
C TYR A 164 -10.52 -36.75 24.39
N ARG A 165 -10.99 -37.58 23.44
CA ARG A 165 -12.20 -38.38 23.62
C ARG A 165 -12.07 -39.38 24.76
N ALA A 166 -10.98 -40.15 24.79
CA ALA A 166 -10.70 -41.12 25.85
C ALA A 166 -10.61 -40.42 27.21
N THR A 167 -9.89 -39.30 27.28
CA THR A 167 -9.74 -38.52 28.51
C THR A 167 -11.07 -38.00 29.04
N GLU A 168 -11.88 -37.32 28.23
CA GLU A 168 -13.18 -36.78 28.67
C GLU A 168 -14.16 -37.89 29.04
N TRP A 169 -14.12 -39.04 28.36
CA TRP A 169 -14.97 -40.18 28.68
C TRP A 169 -14.59 -40.79 30.04
N LEU A 170 -13.32 -41.16 30.21
CA LEU A 170 -12.83 -41.88 31.39
C LEU A 170 -12.79 -41.00 32.66
N THR A 171 -12.57 -39.70 32.51
CA THR A 171 -12.36 -38.78 33.65
C THR A 171 -13.55 -37.88 33.95
N ASN A 172 -14.35 -37.51 32.95
CA ASN A 172 -15.46 -36.55 33.10
C ASN A 172 -16.83 -37.14 32.77
N ARG A 173 -16.89 -38.38 32.29
CA ARG A 173 -18.11 -39.02 31.76
C ARG A 173 -18.78 -38.17 30.68
N ARG A 174 -17.96 -37.46 29.91
CA ARG A 174 -18.40 -36.56 28.85
C ARG A 174 -17.97 -37.13 27.50
N ARG A 175 -18.92 -37.22 26.56
CA ARG A 175 -18.63 -37.57 25.17
C ARG A 175 -18.37 -36.28 24.37
N LEU A 176 -17.34 -36.30 23.53
CA LEU A 176 -17.05 -35.25 22.54
C LEU A 176 -17.48 -35.75 21.14
N GLY A 177 -18.28 -34.98 20.39
CA GLY A 177 -18.91 -35.38 19.10
C GLY A 177 -20.41 -35.74 19.20
N ASP A 178 -21.00 -36.30 18.13
CA ASP A 178 -22.47 -36.50 17.99
C ASP A 178 -23.04 -37.92 18.28
N ALA A 179 -24.35 -37.88 18.62
CA ALA A 179 -25.38 -38.90 18.92
C ALA A 179 -25.55 -39.43 20.38
N PRO A 180 -26.81 -39.52 20.89
CA PRO A 180 -27.15 -39.85 22.27
C PRO A 180 -27.27 -41.36 22.49
N ARG A 181 -26.32 -41.94 23.23
CA ARG A 181 -26.52 -43.22 23.93
C ARG A 181 -26.08 -43.04 25.39
N PRO A 182 -26.73 -43.70 26.35
CA PRO A 182 -26.21 -43.76 27.72
C PRO A 182 -24.78 -44.30 27.65
N LEU A 183 -23.82 -43.55 28.20
CA LEU A 183 -22.43 -44.01 28.27
C LEU A 183 -22.35 -45.03 29.41
N PRO A 184 -21.92 -46.28 29.16
CA PRO A 184 -21.56 -47.16 30.27
C PRO A 184 -20.45 -46.49 31.09
N VAL A 185 -20.48 -46.69 32.41
CA VAL A 185 -19.40 -46.22 33.29
C VAL A 185 -18.15 -47.02 32.96
N LEU A 186 -17.29 -46.46 32.12
CA LEU A 186 -16.05 -47.07 31.67
C LEU A 186 -14.90 -46.41 32.44
N ARG A 187 -14.16 -47.21 33.21
CA ARG A 187 -12.92 -46.82 33.90
C ARG A 187 -11.92 -47.95 33.77
N LEU A 188 -10.65 -47.60 33.72
CA LEU A 188 -9.55 -48.57 33.61
C LEU A 188 -9.34 -49.33 34.93
N SER A 189 -8.92 -50.58 34.83
CA SER A 189 -8.57 -51.40 35.99
C SER A 189 -7.25 -50.94 36.63
N ARG A 190 -7.29 -50.52 37.91
CA ARG A 190 -6.07 -50.16 38.66
C ARG A 190 -5.08 -51.33 38.78
N PRO A 191 -5.50 -52.57 39.13
CA PRO A 191 -4.58 -53.71 39.19
C PRO A 191 -3.80 -53.91 37.88
N ILE A 192 -4.48 -53.87 36.73
CA ILE A 192 -3.84 -54.08 35.41
C ILE A 192 -2.87 -52.93 35.08
N LEU A 193 -3.24 -51.69 35.39
CA LEU A 193 -2.34 -50.53 35.17
C LEU A 193 -1.08 -50.61 36.03
N VAL A 194 -1.21 -51.00 37.31
CA VAL A 194 -0.07 -51.13 38.23
C VAL A 194 0.81 -52.32 37.84
N GLU A 195 0.21 -53.44 37.43
CA GLU A 195 0.94 -54.63 36.97
C GLU A 195 1.76 -54.35 35.70
N ARG A 196 1.18 -53.66 34.70
CA ARG A 196 1.84 -53.41 33.42
C ARG A 196 2.82 -52.24 33.44
N TYR A 197 2.54 -51.17 34.20
CA TYR A 197 3.27 -49.89 34.10
C TYR A 197 3.84 -49.39 35.43
N GLY A 198 3.59 -50.09 36.54
CA GLY A 198 3.96 -49.65 37.89
C GLY A 198 3.06 -48.54 38.43
N GLU A 199 3.21 -48.22 39.72
CA GLU A 199 2.30 -47.31 40.42
C GLU A 199 2.41 -45.84 39.95
N ALA A 200 3.54 -45.45 39.37
CA ALA A 200 3.78 -44.10 38.86
C ALA A 200 2.81 -43.69 37.73
N VAL A 201 2.30 -44.64 36.94
CA VAL A 201 1.37 -44.37 35.83
C VAL A 201 0.07 -43.72 36.32
N LEU A 202 -0.38 -44.06 37.54
CA LEU A 202 -1.62 -43.55 38.12
C LEU A 202 -1.55 -42.04 38.41
N ALA A 203 -0.35 -41.52 38.64
CA ALA A 203 -0.09 -40.10 38.82
C ALA A 203 0.09 -39.36 37.48
N ALA A 204 0.57 -40.05 36.45
CA ALA A 204 0.78 -39.50 35.11
C ALA A 204 -0.52 -39.38 34.30
N LEU A 205 -1.53 -40.22 34.57
CA LEU A 205 -2.81 -40.16 33.89
C LEU A 205 -3.61 -38.88 34.21
N PRO A 206 -4.36 -38.34 33.24
CA PRO A 206 -5.14 -37.12 33.42
C PRO A 206 -6.25 -37.31 34.46
N ARG A 207 -6.59 -36.23 35.15
CA ARG A 207 -7.66 -36.18 36.16
C ARG A 207 -8.70 -35.14 35.77
N GLY A 208 -9.97 -35.51 35.92
CA GLY A 208 -11.14 -34.67 35.69
C GLY A 208 -12.03 -34.64 36.93
N ARG A 209 -13.34 -34.85 36.75
CA ARG A 209 -14.29 -35.08 37.87
C ARG A 209 -13.97 -36.36 38.64
N SER A 210 -13.36 -37.34 37.98
CA SER A 210 -12.86 -38.58 38.56
C SER A 210 -11.53 -38.99 37.93
N THR A 211 -10.80 -39.93 38.57
CA THR A 211 -9.62 -40.56 37.95
C THR A 211 -10.03 -41.45 36.78
N ALA A 212 -9.15 -41.60 35.77
CA ALA A 212 -9.40 -42.46 34.61
C ALA A 212 -9.54 -43.96 34.96
N TYR A 213 -9.09 -44.37 36.16
CA TYR A 213 -9.13 -45.73 36.66
C TYR A 213 -10.05 -45.89 37.88
N ALA A 214 -10.55 -47.11 38.12
CA ALA A 214 -11.31 -47.51 39.31
C ALA A 214 -10.41 -48.26 40.31
N ALA A 215 -10.71 -48.15 41.62
CA ALA A 215 -9.95 -48.86 42.65
C ALA A 215 -10.25 -50.37 42.66
N GLU A 216 -11.51 -50.72 42.45
CA GLU A 216 -12.00 -52.10 42.31
C GLU A 216 -12.82 -52.21 41.01
N GLY A 217 -12.64 -53.32 40.29
CA GLY A 217 -13.17 -53.49 38.93
C GLY A 217 -12.52 -52.58 37.90
N GLY A 218 -13.16 -52.44 36.74
CA GLY A 218 -12.66 -51.68 35.59
C GLY A 218 -12.25 -52.58 34.42
N VAL A 219 -12.13 -51.97 33.24
CA VAL A 219 -11.78 -52.67 32.00
C VAL A 219 -10.28 -52.70 31.76
N ASP A 220 -9.83 -53.68 30.97
CA ASP A 220 -8.46 -53.74 30.48
C ASP A 220 -8.16 -52.52 29.58
N PRO A 221 -7.00 -51.85 29.72
CA PRO A 221 -6.58 -50.79 28.80
C PRO A 221 -6.66 -51.17 27.31
N ASP A 222 -6.37 -52.42 26.94
CA ASP A 222 -6.44 -52.89 25.56
C ASP A 222 -7.89 -52.96 25.02
N GLU A 223 -8.84 -53.35 25.87
CA GLU A 223 -10.27 -53.33 25.53
C GLU A 223 -10.80 -51.89 25.39
N ALA A 224 -10.35 -50.99 26.27
CA ALA A 224 -10.72 -49.58 26.21
C ALA A 224 -10.11 -48.85 25.00
N ALA A 225 -8.88 -49.20 24.60
CA ALA A 225 -8.17 -48.61 23.47
C ALA A 225 -8.96 -48.70 22.15
N GLY A 226 -9.53 -49.88 21.87
CA GLY A 226 -10.32 -50.12 20.66
C GLY A 226 -11.55 -49.21 20.53
N LEU A 227 -12.14 -48.76 21.65
CA LEU A 227 -13.31 -47.87 21.65
C LEU A 227 -12.99 -46.44 21.21
N PHE A 228 -11.74 -46.00 21.37
CA PHE A 228 -11.32 -44.64 21.04
C PHE A 228 -10.50 -44.56 19.74
N GLY A 229 -10.16 -45.72 19.16
CA GLY A 229 -9.41 -45.84 17.92
C GLY A 229 -7.89 -45.93 18.12
N PHE A 230 -7.45 -46.39 19.30
CA PHE A 230 -6.05 -46.74 19.54
C PHE A 230 -5.77 -48.18 19.14
N SER A 231 -4.53 -48.47 18.72
CA SER A 231 -4.08 -49.80 18.33
C SER A 231 -3.80 -50.72 19.52
N SER A 232 -3.50 -50.15 20.70
CA SER A 232 -3.29 -50.87 21.95
C SER A 232 -3.60 -50.02 23.18
N GLY A 233 -3.76 -50.68 24.32
CA GLY A 233 -3.87 -50.06 25.64
C GLY A 233 -2.63 -49.25 25.96
N ASP A 234 -1.43 -49.75 25.63
CA ASP A 234 -0.18 -49.04 25.82
C ASP A 234 -0.13 -47.70 25.07
N GLU A 235 -0.52 -47.69 23.79
CA GLU A 235 -0.60 -46.47 22.99
C GLU A 235 -1.55 -45.44 23.62
N MET A 236 -2.72 -45.90 24.09
CA MET A 236 -3.70 -45.03 24.74
C MET A 236 -3.16 -44.44 26.06
N ILE A 237 -2.53 -45.26 26.91
CA ILE A 237 -2.00 -44.81 28.20
C ILE A 237 -0.85 -43.80 28.00
N GLN A 238 0.08 -44.09 27.08
CA GLN A 238 1.15 -43.16 26.75
C GLN A 238 0.62 -41.84 26.18
N ALA A 239 -0.33 -41.92 25.23
CA ALA A 239 -0.96 -40.73 24.66
C ALA A 239 -1.66 -39.90 25.75
N MET A 240 -2.41 -40.53 26.65
CA MET A 240 -3.10 -39.85 27.75
C MET A 240 -2.12 -39.23 28.76
N ALA A 241 -1.01 -39.90 29.07
CA ALA A 241 -0.02 -39.41 30.02
C ALA A 241 0.77 -38.21 29.49
N LEU A 242 1.04 -38.17 28.18
CA LEU A 242 1.81 -37.09 27.54
C LEU A 242 0.94 -35.94 27.02
N ALA A 243 -0.37 -36.15 26.84
CA ALA A 243 -1.25 -35.15 26.27
C ALA A 243 -1.39 -33.90 27.16
N PRO A 244 -1.13 -32.68 26.61
CA PRO A 244 -1.44 -31.45 27.31
C PRO A 244 -2.94 -31.32 27.59
N ARG A 245 -3.30 -30.53 28.60
CA ARG A 245 -4.71 -30.27 28.95
C ARG A 245 -5.49 -29.77 27.75
N ARG A 246 -6.67 -30.37 27.49
CA ARG A 246 -7.55 -30.06 26.35
C ARG A 246 -7.73 -28.56 26.10
N GLY A 247 -8.10 -27.80 27.13
CA GLY A 247 -8.31 -26.35 27.01
C GLY A 247 -7.04 -25.58 26.61
N ALA A 248 -5.86 -26.00 27.06
CA ALA A 248 -4.60 -25.38 26.67
C ALA A 248 -4.25 -25.69 25.21
N THR A 249 -4.50 -26.92 24.76
CA THR A 249 -4.29 -27.33 23.36
C THR A 249 -5.21 -26.60 22.41
N ILE A 250 -6.50 -26.45 22.75
CA ILE A 250 -7.46 -25.64 21.98
C ILE A 250 -6.98 -24.19 21.89
N ALA A 251 -6.58 -23.59 23.02
CA ALA A 251 -6.11 -22.21 23.03
C ALA A 251 -4.82 -22.03 22.19
N ALA A 252 -3.91 -23.02 22.21
CA ALA A 252 -2.71 -23.00 21.38
C ALA A 252 -3.04 -23.12 19.88
N GLU A 253 -3.93 -24.03 19.51
CA GLU A 253 -4.38 -24.22 18.13
C GLU A 253 -5.14 -22.99 17.60
N ALA A 254 -6.02 -22.41 18.41
CA ALA A 254 -6.73 -21.18 18.07
C ALA A 254 -5.77 -20.02 17.83
N ARG A 255 -4.73 -19.87 18.69
CA ARG A 255 -3.66 -18.88 18.48
C ARG A 255 -2.88 -19.15 17.20
N ARG A 256 -2.54 -20.41 16.91
CA ARG A 256 -1.87 -20.79 15.65
C ARG A 256 -2.68 -20.36 14.43
N LEU A 257 -3.98 -20.62 14.43
CA LEU A 257 -4.89 -20.19 13.37
C LEU A 257 -4.96 -18.67 13.22
N MET A 258 -4.96 -17.93 14.33
CA MET A 258 -4.94 -16.46 14.28
C MET A 258 -3.61 -15.94 13.68
N ILE A 259 -2.47 -16.52 14.06
CA ILE A 259 -1.15 -16.19 13.50
C ILE A 259 -1.09 -16.54 12.02
N GLU A 260 -1.60 -17.71 11.62
CA GLU A 260 -1.65 -18.14 10.21
C GLU A 260 -2.48 -17.17 9.35
N ARG A 261 -3.58 -16.66 9.89
CA ARG A 261 -4.51 -15.76 9.18
C ARG A 261 -4.07 -14.31 9.14
N HIS A 262 -3.43 -13.84 10.20
CA HIS A 262 -3.18 -12.40 10.41
C HIS A 262 -1.70 -12.02 10.49
N GLY A 263 -0.82 -13.00 10.65
CA GLY A 263 0.62 -12.82 10.85
C GLY A 263 0.95 -12.32 12.26
N ASP A 264 2.15 -12.65 12.71
CA ASP A 264 2.76 -12.03 13.89
C ASP A 264 4.29 -12.05 13.72
N PRO A 265 4.91 -10.87 13.49
CA PRO A 265 6.33 -10.76 13.21
C PRO A 265 7.24 -11.50 14.19
N LEU A 266 6.84 -11.58 15.46
CA LEU A 266 7.65 -12.23 16.49
C LEU A 266 7.81 -13.74 16.30
N VAL A 267 6.87 -14.38 15.64
CA VAL A 267 6.78 -15.85 15.59
C VAL A 267 6.72 -16.41 14.17
N ASP A 268 6.32 -15.60 13.18
CA ASP A 268 6.19 -16.02 11.78
C ASP A 268 7.48 -15.92 10.96
N GLY A 269 8.59 -15.50 11.58
CA GLY A 269 9.89 -15.35 10.93
C GLY A 269 10.07 -14.09 10.08
N THR A 270 9.07 -13.19 10.03
CA THR A 270 9.14 -11.97 9.22
C THR A 270 9.82 -10.78 9.92
N LEU A 271 10.16 -10.90 11.21
CA LEU A 271 10.82 -9.84 11.99
C LEU A 271 12.13 -9.31 11.35
N PRO A 272 13.10 -10.14 10.94
CA PRO A 272 14.35 -9.64 10.34
C PRO A 272 14.11 -8.81 9.08
N GLU A 273 13.15 -9.24 8.26
CA GLU A 273 12.75 -8.55 7.05
C GLU A 273 12.10 -7.20 7.34
N LYS A 274 11.18 -7.14 8.32
CA LYS A 274 10.55 -5.88 8.73
C LYS A 274 11.56 -4.91 9.34
N ALA A 275 12.54 -5.41 10.08
CA ALA A 275 13.62 -4.59 10.63
C ALA A 275 14.52 -4.01 9.53
N LEU A 276 14.86 -4.81 8.51
CA LEU A 276 15.55 -4.31 7.32
C LEU A 276 14.73 -3.22 6.62
N ALA A 277 13.45 -3.47 6.34
CA ALA A 277 12.59 -2.46 5.71
C ALA A 277 12.50 -1.16 6.53
N ALA A 278 12.51 -1.25 7.86
CA ALA A 278 12.46 -0.09 8.75
C ALA A 278 13.73 0.78 8.66
N ILE A 279 14.93 0.18 8.54
CA ILE A 279 16.19 0.94 8.42
C ILE A 279 16.42 1.54 7.02
N HIS A 280 15.82 0.95 5.96
CA HIS A 280 15.85 1.51 4.60
C HIS A 280 14.79 2.63 4.41
N GLY A 281 14.52 3.39 5.47
CA GLY A 281 13.54 4.48 5.49
C GLY A 281 14.05 5.77 4.85
N GLY A 282 13.13 6.72 4.65
CA GLY A 282 13.43 8.02 4.03
C GLY A 282 14.47 8.83 4.79
N ARG A 283 14.37 8.91 6.13
CA ARG A 283 15.36 9.66 6.92
C ARG A 283 16.75 9.04 6.88
N MET A 284 16.88 7.73 6.67
CA MET A 284 18.19 7.10 6.48
C MET A 284 18.82 7.52 5.15
N ALA A 285 18.03 7.53 4.07
CA ALA A 285 18.46 8.04 2.77
C ALA A 285 18.84 9.53 2.84
N ASP A 286 18.06 10.35 3.55
CA ASP A 286 18.35 11.78 3.76
C ASP A 286 19.64 12.01 4.56
N TRP A 287 19.88 11.20 5.59
CA TRP A 287 21.12 11.25 6.36
C TRP A 287 22.34 10.85 5.52
N LEU A 288 22.27 9.77 4.74
CA LEU A 288 23.35 9.40 3.81
C LEU A 288 23.59 10.47 2.74
N ALA A 289 22.53 11.13 2.25
CA ALA A 289 22.67 12.25 1.33
C ALA A 289 23.32 13.48 1.99
N ALA A 290 23.06 13.72 3.28
CA ALA A 290 23.72 14.77 4.05
C ALA A 290 25.21 14.45 4.28
N GLU A 291 25.57 13.20 4.57
CA GLU A 291 26.97 12.73 4.63
C GLU A 291 27.68 12.96 3.30
N LEU A 292 27.06 12.60 2.18
CA LEU A 292 27.62 12.86 0.85
C LEU A 292 27.85 14.34 0.60
N ARG A 293 26.92 15.21 1.01
CA ARG A 293 27.09 16.65 0.89
C ARG A 293 28.28 17.16 1.71
N ALA A 294 28.46 16.66 2.93
CA ALA A 294 29.60 17.03 3.77
C ALA A 294 30.94 16.57 3.17
N LEU A 295 30.97 15.42 2.52
CA LEU A 295 32.15 14.84 1.89
C LEU A 295 32.48 15.44 0.51
N ALA A 296 31.54 16.14 -0.13
CA ALA A 296 31.63 16.55 -1.53
C ALA A 296 32.80 17.52 -1.79
N GLY A 297 32.95 18.56 -0.96
CA GLY A 297 34.03 19.55 -1.09
C GLY A 297 35.43 18.92 -1.04
N PRO A 298 35.77 18.19 0.03
CA PRO A 298 37.05 17.47 0.12
C PRO A 298 37.27 16.41 -0.97
N ALA A 299 36.21 15.91 -1.59
CA ALA A 299 36.27 14.94 -2.69
C ALA A 299 36.37 15.59 -4.08
N GLY A 300 36.28 16.92 -4.19
CA GLY A 300 36.25 17.63 -5.47
C GLY A 300 34.95 17.43 -6.26
N GLU A 301 33.83 17.25 -5.57
CA GLU A 301 32.52 16.97 -6.16
C GLU A 301 31.57 18.14 -5.98
N ASP A 302 31.11 18.74 -7.08
CA ASP A 302 30.25 19.94 -7.05
C ASP A 302 28.77 19.61 -6.88
N ARG A 303 28.37 18.36 -7.15
CA ARG A 303 26.95 17.93 -7.17
C ARG A 303 26.76 16.60 -6.43
N PRO A 304 26.63 16.63 -5.09
CA PRO A 304 26.37 15.43 -4.31
C PRO A 304 25.01 14.80 -4.64
N LEU A 305 24.97 13.46 -4.66
CA LEU A 305 23.76 12.69 -4.89
C LEU A 305 22.75 12.93 -3.75
N THR A 306 21.50 13.24 -4.11
CA THR A 306 20.40 13.40 -3.17
C THR A 306 19.63 12.11 -2.95
N ALA A 307 18.90 11.99 -1.84
CA ALA A 307 18.03 10.84 -1.56
C ALA A 307 16.97 10.65 -2.67
N ALA A 308 16.35 11.74 -3.13
CA ALA A 308 15.39 11.70 -4.23
C ALA A 308 16.01 11.20 -5.53
N ALA A 309 17.19 11.71 -5.91
CA ALA A 309 17.90 11.27 -7.10
C ALA A 309 18.32 9.79 -7.03
N ALA A 310 18.71 9.30 -5.84
CA ALA A 310 19.02 7.89 -5.63
C ALA A 310 17.76 7.00 -5.81
N GLN A 311 16.60 7.45 -5.32
CA GLN A 311 15.32 6.77 -5.52
C GLN A 311 14.86 6.78 -6.98
N ASP A 312 15.03 7.90 -7.69
CA ASP A 312 14.74 8.00 -9.13
C ASP A 312 15.62 7.05 -9.93
N PHE A 313 16.92 7.02 -9.61
CA PHE A 313 17.85 6.06 -10.19
C PHE A 313 17.40 4.61 -9.96
N ALA A 314 17.04 4.25 -8.73
CA ALA A 314 16.60 2.89 -8.40
C ALA A 314 15.33 2.49 -9.17
N ARG A 315 14.34 3.39 -9.24
CA ARG A 315 13.12 3.19 -10.04
C ARG A 315 13.42 2.96 -11.50
N ALA A 316 14.26 3.81 -12.10
CA ALA A 316 14.62 3.70 -13.51
C ALA A 316 15.42 2.42 -13.79
N ALA A 317 16.38 2.08 -12.93
CA ALA A 317 17.23 0.89 -13.06
C ALA A 317 16.42 -0.40 -13.02
N LEU A 318 15.45 -0.51 -12.09
CA LEU A 318 14.68 -1.75 -11.92
C LEU A 318 13.42 -1.80 -12.80
N ALA A 319 12.92 -0.68 -13.33
CA ALA A 319 11.72 -0.66 -14.18
C ALA A 319 11.85 -1.52 -15.45
N GLY A 320 13.01 -1.49 -16.09
CA GLY A 320 13.32 -2.28 -17.30
C GLY A 320 13.84 -3.70 -17.02
N THR A 321 14.02 -4.05 -15.74
CA THR A 321 14.59 -5.34 -15.33
C THR A 321 13.47 -6.39 -15.22
N PRO A 322 13.69 -7.64 -15.69
CA PRO A 322 12.71 -8.73 -15.52
C PRO A 322 12.30 -8.89 -14.06
N VAL A 323 11.02 -9.10 -13.78
CA VAL A 323 10.47 -9.19 -12.42
C VAL A 323 11.24 -10.20 -11.57
N ARG A 324 11.60 -11.37 -12.12
CA ARG A 324 12.38 -12.38 -11.39
C ARG A 324 13.70 -11.87 -10.83
N ASP A 325 14.33 -10.91 -11.51
CA ASP A 325 15.63 -10.34 -11.15
C ASP A 325 15.45 -9.05 -10.35
N ALA A 326 14.42 -8.26 -10.69
CA ALA A 326 14.12 -6.99 -10.05
C ALA A 326 13.69 -7.14 -8.58
N VAL A 327 13.15 -8.30 -8.19
CA VAL A 327 12.78 -8.61 -6.79
C VAL A 327 13.98 -9.04 -5.92
N ASP A 328 15.19 -9.21 -6.49
CA ASP A 328 16.38 -9.63 -5.74
C ASP A 328 16.94 -8.50 -4.85
N ALA A 329 16.23 -8.23 -3.76
CA ALA A 329 16.65 -7.27 -2.75
C ALA A 329 17.93 -7.70 -2.01
N ARG A 330 18.25 -9.01 -1.98
CA ARG A 330 19.43 -9.55 -1.28
C ARG A 330 20.72 -9.13 -1.97
N ARG A 331 20.74 -9.13 -3.30
CA ARG A 331 21.87 -8.62 -4.09
C ARG A 331 22.22 -7.17 -3.73
N HIS A 332 21.20 -6.32 -3.63
CA HIS A 332 21.38 -4.90 -3.30
C HIS A 332 21.79 -4.70 -1.84
N LEU A 333 21.21 -5.45 -0.91
CA LEU A 333 21.63 -5.43 0.50
C LEU A 333 23.10 -5.84 0.68
N ALA A 334 23.55 -6.88 -0.02
CA ALA A 334 24.94 -7.32 0.03
C ALA A 334 25.92 -6.30 -0.59
N ALA A 335 25.48 -5.53 -1.59
CA ALA A 335 26.25 -4.44 -2.18
C ALA A 335 26.29 -3.21 -1.26
N GLU A 336 25.17 -2.88 -0.61
CA GLU A 336 25.10 -1.84 0.42
C GLU A 336 26.04 -2.14 1.58
N ARG A 337 25.96 -3.36 2.13
CA ARG A 337 26.81 -3.80 3.24
C ARG A 337 28.29 -3.60 2.93
N ARG A 338 28.73 -4.08 1.77
CA ARG A 338 30.12 -3.93 1.32
C ARG A 338 30.54 -2.47 1.23
N ALA A 339 29.66 -1.61 0.70
CA ALA A 339 29.93 -0.17 0.60
C ALA A 339 29.98 0.52 1.97
N GLY A 340 29.11 0.14 2.90
CA GLY A 340 29.08 0.64 4.28
C GLY A 340 30.32 0.23 5.07
N GLU A 341 30.72 -1.04 4.99
CA GLU A 341 31.95 -1.56 5.60
C GLU A 341 33.21 -0.88 5.03
N GLU A 342 33.26 -0.66 3.72
CA GLU A 342 34.35 0.06 3.06
C GLU A 342 34.44 1.51 3.55
N ALA A 343 33.30 2.23 3.62
CA ALA A 343 33.25 3.59 4.13
C ALA A 343 33.71 3.68 5.60
N ALA A 344 33.32 2.72 6.44
CA ALA A 344 33.75 2.66 7.83
C ALA A 344 35.25 2.41 7.97
N LYS A 345 35.81 1.47 7.19
CA LYS A 345 37.27 1.19 7.17
C LYS A 345 38.07 2.42 6.74
N LEU A 346 37.65 3.07 5.66
CA LEU A 346 38.28 4.30 5.16
C LEU A 346 38.16 5.46 6.16
N SER A 347 37.08 5.50 6.95
CA SER A 347 36.94 6.48 8.02
C SER A 347 37.86 6.22 9.22
N ALA A 348 38.25 4.97 9.46
CA ALA A 348 39.13 4.59 10.57
C ALA A 348 40.62 4.63 10.20
N SER A 349 40.99 4.52 8.92
CA SER A 349 42.40 4.56 8.48
C SER A 349 43.00 5.97 8.52
N GLY A 350 44.25 6.10 9.00
CA GLY A 350 44.98 7.37 9.13
C GLY A 350 45.72 7.86 7.86
N GLU A 351 45.48 7.26 6.68
CA GLU A 351 46.16 7.65 5.44
C GLU A 351 45.49 8.87 4.78
N GLU A 352 46.25 9.94 4.54
CA GLU A 352 45.75 11.28 4.17
C GLU A 352 45.53 11.55 2.67
N GLY A 353 45.84 10.60 1.77
CA GLY A 353 45.78 10.79 0.30
C GLY A 353 44.36 10.90 -0.30
N GLN A 354 44.05 10.15 -1.37
CA GLN A 354 42.73 10.12 -2.06
C GLN A 354 41.55 9.58 -1.19
N ARG A 355 41.68 9.61 0.14
CA ARG A 355 40.73 9.08 1.12
C ARG A 355 39.35 9.73 0.98
N SER A 356 39.29 11.06 0.90
CA SER A 356 38.04 11.82 0.79
C SER A 356 37.21 11.37 -0.41
N LYS A 357 37.86 11.17 -1.57
CA LYS A 357 37.21 10.68 -2.79
C LYS A 357 36.73 9.24 -2.67
N LYS A 358 37.58 8.32 -2.19
CA LYS A 358 37.20 6.91 -1.99
C LYS A 358 36.05 6.76 -0.99
N LEU A 359 36.08 7.53 0.09
CA LEU A 359 35.04 7.57 1.11
C LEU A 359 33.71 8.10 0.56
N TYR A 360 33.76 9.22 -0.19
CA TYR A 360 32.61 9.74 -0.91
C TYR A 360 32.01 8.71 -1.86
N ASP A 361 32.84 8.04 -2.68
CA ASP A 361 32.38 7.02 -3.62
C ASP A 361 31.81 5.77 -2.94
N ALA A 362 32.35 5.37 -1.77
CA ALA A 362 31.79 4.32 -0.93
C ALA A 362 30.41 4.70 -0.38
N ARG A 363 30.27 5.89 0.22
CA ARG A 363 28.96 6.38 0.70
C ARG A 363 27.95 6.58 -0.43
N ARG A 364 28.41 6.97 -1.63
CA ARG A 364 27.55 7.11 -2.81
C ARG A 364 27.00 5.76 -3.24
N ARG A 365 27.85 4.73 -3.31
CA ARG A 365 27.42 3.35 -3.56
C ARG A 365 26.48 2.84 -2.48
N GLN A 366 26.70 3.18 -1.22
CA GLN A 366 25.81 2.78 -0.13
C GLN A 366 24.40 3.37 -0.32
N LEU A 367 24.28 4.68 -0.56
CA LEU A 367 22.98 5.33 -0.79
C LEU A 367 22.25 4.76 -2.02
N LEU A 368 22.97 4.50 -3.12
CA LEU A 368 22.38 3.88 -4.32
C LEU A 368 21.85 2.47 -4.04
N ASN A 369 22.61 1.65 -3.32
CA ASN A 369 22.17 0.29 -2.99
C ASN A 369 21.06 0.26 -1.96
N LEU A 370 21.02 1.21 -1.01
CA LEU A 370 19.89 1.39 -0.10
C LEU A 370 18.59 1.69 -0.89
N ALA A 371 18.66 2.58 -1.88
CA ALA A 371 17.53 2.90 -2.74
C ALA A 371 17.12 1.71 -3.62
N LEU A 372 18.08 0.97 -4.19
CA LEU A 372 17.81 -0.24 -4.98
C LEU A 372 17.19 -1.36 -4.14
N HIS A 373 17.65 -1.57 -2.91
CA HIS A 373 17.06 -2.55 -1.99
C HIS A 373 15.60 -2.19 -1.68
N ALA A 374 15.33 -0.93 -1.34
CA ALA A 374 13.99 -0.45 -1.06
C ALA A 374 13.05 -0.60 -2.28
N GLU A 375 13.53 -0.28 -3.48
CA GLU A 375 12.76 -0.44 -4.71
C GLU A 375 12.52 -1.92 -5.06
N ALA A 376 13.53 -2.79 -4.94
CA ALA A 376 13.38 -4.23 -5.18
C ALA A 376 12.34 -4.86 -4.24
N ARG A 377 12.34 -4.44 -2.96
CA ARG A 377 11.30 -4.82 -1.99
C ARG A 377 9.92 -4.37 -2.39
N ARG A 378 9.78 -3.12 -2.84
CA ARG A 378 8.51 -2.60 -3.34
C ARG A 378 8.01 -3.41 -4.54
N ILE A 379 8.91 -3.78 -5.47
CA ILE A 379 8.55 -4.63 -6.62
C ILE A 379 8.11 -6.03 -6.15
N ALA A 380 8.72 -6.59 -5.11
CA ALA A 380 8.30 -7.86 -4.53
C ALA A 380 6.89 -7.76 -3.91
N ASP A 381 6.58 -6.66 -3.21
CA ASP A 381 5.24 -6.40 -2.67
C ASP A 381 4.21 -6.20 -3.79
N ASP A 382 4.57 -5.45 -4.84
CA ASP A 382 3.74 -5.23 -6.03
C ASP A 382 3.46 -6.56 -6.75
N LEU A 383 4.45 -7.46 -6.82
CA LEU A 383 4.28 -8.81 -7.37
C LEU A 383 3.30 -9.65 -6.52
N GLN A 384 3.43 -9.64 -5.19
CA GLN A 384 2.47 -10.34 -4.33
C GLN A 384 1.05 -9.76 -4.45
N ALA A 385 0.91 -8.45 -4.61
CA ALA A 385 -0.36 -7.81 -4.89
C ALA A 385 -0.91 -8.25 -6.26
N ALA A 386 -0.08 -8.27 -7.29
CA ALA A 386 -0.44 -8.75 -8.62
C ALA A 386 -0.93 -10.20 -8.59
N GLU A 387 -0.22 -11.11 -7.92
CA GLU A 387 -0.63 -12.51 -7.79
C GLU A 387 -1.97 -12.67 -7.05
N ARG A 388 -2.24 -11.83 -6.04
CA ARG A 388 -3.55 -11.81 -5.37
C ARG A 388 -4.65 -11.30 -6.28
N THR A 389 -4.40 -10.23 -7.05
CA THR A 389 -5.35 -9.71 -8.04
C THR A 389 -5.65 -10.77 -9.10
N VAL A 390 -4.62 -11.43 -9.64
CA VAL A 390 -4.76 -12.53 -10.61
C VAL A 390 -5.60 -13.66 -10.05
N ARG A 391 -5.30 -14.17 -8.84
CA ARG A 391 -6.08 -15.25 -8.22
C ARG A 391 -7.55 -14.89 -8.02
N ARG A 392 -7.81 -13.63 -7.69
CA ARG A 392 -9.17 -13.10 -7.49
C ARG A 392 -9.94 -13.03 -8.82
N LEU A 393 -9.26 -12.69 -9.91
CA LEU A 393 -9.83 -12.62 -11.25
C LEU A 393 -9.98 -13.99 -11.90
N ASP A 394 -9.08 -14.94 -11.64
CA ASP A 394 -9.08 -16.29 -12.23
C ASP A 394 -10.02 -17.28 -11.53
N ARG A 395 -10.88 -16.82 -10.63
CA ARG A 395 -11.81 -17.70 -9.92
C ARG A 395 -12.88 -18.28 -10.86
N PRO A 396 -13.38 -19.51 -10.61
CA PRO A 396 -14.42 -20.14 -11.42
C PRO A 396 -15.83 -19.54 -11.20
N ASP A 397 -16.10 -19.03 -10.00
CA ASP A 397 -17.38 -18.44 -9.56
C ASP A 397 -17.49 -16.95 -9.95
N ARG A 398 -17.29 -16.64 -11.23
CA ARG A 398 -17.40 -15.25 -11.71
C ARG A 398 -18.87 -14.84 -11.87
N PRO A 399 -19.22 -13.59 -11.52
CA PRO A 399 -20.57 -13.08 -11.78
C PRO A 399 -20.81 -12.99 -13.29
N GLU A 400 -21.94 -13.52 -13.73
CA GLU A 400 -22.39 -13.40 -15.11
C GLU A 400 -22.65 -11.93 -15.46
N VAL A 401 -22.19 -11.51 -16.64
CA VAL A 401 -22.43 -10.15 -17.15
C VAL A 401 -23.76 -10.13 -17.88
N THR A 402 -24.82 -9.80 -17.17
CA THR A 402 -26.19 -9.77 -17.71
C THR A 402 -26.56 -8.45 -18.39
N GLN A 403 -25.78 -7.39 -18.15
CA GLN A 403 -26.00 -6.04 -18.69
C GLN A 403 -24.66 -5.46 -19.15
N GLY A 404 -24.68 -4.70 -20.25
CA GLY A 404 -23.52 -3.98 -20.78
C GLY A 404 -22.53 -4.86 -21.53
N ILE A 405 -21.24 -4.52 -21.43
CA ILE A 405 -20.17 -5.15 -22.22
C ILE A 405 -19.46 -6.19 -21.35
N ASP A 406 -19.39 -7.42 -21.84
CA ASP A 406 -18.62 -8.47 -21.17
C ASP A 406 -17.12 -8.30 -21.41
N GLY A 407 -16.36 -8.18 -20.32
CA GLY A 407 -14.91 -8.04 -20.32
C GLY A 407 -14.17 -9.28 -19.81
N TRP A 408 -14.88 -10.31 -19.34
CA TRP A 408 -14.22 -11.53 -18.86
C TRP A 408 -13.35 -12.22 -19.93
N PRO A 409 -13.78 -12.33 -21.20
CA PRO A 409 -12.91 -12.87 -22.26
C PRO A 409 -11.62 -12.07 -22.47
N ALA A 410 -11.65 -10.75 -22.27
CA ALA A 410 -10.47 -9.90 -22.37
C ALA A 410 -9.51 -10.12 -21.17
N ILE A 411 -10.05 -10.29 -19.96
CA ILE A 411 -9.28 -10.69 -18.78
C ILE A 411 -8.61 -12.04 -19.03
N ASP A 412 -9.36 -13.04 -19.49
CA ASP A 412 -8.83 -14.38 -19.76
C ASP A 412 -7.72 -14.36 -20.82
N ALA A 413 -7.89 -13.58 -21.89
CA ALA A 413 -6.86 -13.41 -22.92
C ALA A 413 -5.56 -12.80 -22.37
N ILE A 414 -5.64 -11.87 -21.42
CA ILE A 414 -4.46 -11.30 -20.75
C ILE A 414 -3.82 -12.33 -19.82
N LEU A 415 -4.63 -13.06 -19.03
CA LEU A 415 -4.16 -14.10 -18.12
C LEU A 415 -3.41 -15.22 -18.87
N ASP A 416 -3.96 -15.67 -20.01
CA ASP A 416 -3.34 -16.70 -20.85
C ASP A 416 -2.06 -16.19 -21.51
N ARG A 417 -2.10 -15.00 -22.11
CA ARG A 417 -0.96 -14.44 -22.85
C ARG A 417 0.27 -14.23 -21.95
N PHE A 418 0.06 -13.85 -20.70
CA PHE A 418 1.16 -13.62 -19.76
C PHE A 418 1.42 -14.80 -18.80
N GLU A 419 0.82 -15.97 -19.07
CA GLU A 419 0.98 -17.21 -18.30
C GLU A 419 0.74 -17.03 -16.79
N PHE A 420 -0.28 -16.23 -16.43
CA PHE A 420 -0.67 -16.01 -15.04
C PHE A 420 -1.37 -17.22 -14.41
N ARG A 421 -1.91 -18.10 -15.26
CA ARG A 421 -2.65 -19.31 -14.88
C ARG A 421 -2.15 -20.53 -15.64
N LYS A 422 -2.57 -21.72 -15.19
CA LYS A 422 -2.22 -22.96 -15.88
C LYS A 422 -2.84 -23.00 -17.28
N PRO A 423 -2.16 -23.60 -18.27
CA PRO A 423 -2.72 -23.78 -19.61
C PRO A 423 -4.07 -24.51 -19.55
N GLY A 424 -5.07 -23.94 -20.19
CA GLY A 424 -6.41 -24.50 -20.39
C GLY A 424 -6.92 -24.17 -21.79
N ASP A 425 -8.24 -24.05 -21.97
CA ASP A 425 -8.81 -23.60 -23.24
C ASP A 425 -8.43 -22.12 -23.48
N PRO A 426 -7.65 -21.81 -24.53
CA PRO A 426 -7.10 -20.47 -24.70
C PRO A 426 -8.21 -19.48 -25.08
N ALA A 427 -8.23 -18.34 -24.40
CA ALA A 427 -9.14 -17.27 -24.75
C ALA A 427 -8.86 -16.72 -26.16
N PRO A 428 -9.86 -16.14 -26.85
CA PRO A 428 -9.69 -15.59 -28.19
C PRO A 428 -8.62 -14.49 -28.21
N ARG A 429 -7.62 -14.62 -29.10
CA ARG A 429 -6.49 -13.66 -29.21
C ARG A 429 -6.92 -12.20 -29.43
N GLY A 430 -8.10 -11.97 -30.01
CA GLY A 430 -8.66 -10.63 -30.27
C GLY A 430 -9.59 -10.10 -29.17
N ALA A 431 -9.77 -10.80 -28.05
CA ALA A 431 -10.78 -10.45 -27.04
C ALA A 431 -10.56 -9.05 -26.44
N VAL A 432 -9.32 -8.66 -26.19
CA VAL A 432 -9.01 -7.32 -25.65
C VAL A 432 -9.35 -6.21 -26.65
N ALA A 433 -8.98 -6.39 -27.92
CA ALA A 433 -9.29 -5.43 -28.97
C ALA A 433 -10.82 -5.35 -29.22
N ALA A 434 -11.51 -6.49 -29.16
CA ALA A 434 -12.97 -6.55 -29.26
C ALA A 434 -13.66 -5.82 -28.10
N PHE A 435 -13.18 -6.01 -26.86
CA PHE A 435 -13.67 -5.29 -25.69
C PHE A 435 -13.46 -3.78 -25.82
N ALA A 436 -12.26 -3.34 -26.20
CA ALA A 436 -11.97 -1.92 -26.41
C ALA A 436 -12.88 -1.32 -27.48
N LYS A 437 -13.07 -2.00 -28.61
CA LYS A 437 -13.97 -1.58 -29.69
C LYS A 437 -15.43 -1.48 -29.22
N ALA A 438 -15.89 -2.45 -28.42
CA ALA A 438 -17.24 -2.44 -27.86
C ALA A 438 -17.45 -1.25 -26.91
N MET A 439 -16.46 -0.96 -26.07
CA MET A 439 -16.48 0.18 -25.14
C MET A 439 -16.53 1.51 -25.90
N THR A 440 -15.74 1.67 -26.97
CA THR A 440 -15.81 2.85 -27.85
C THR A 440 -17.16 2.96 -28.56
N ALA A 441 -17.69 1.85 -29.09
CA ALA A 441 -19.01 1.85 -29.74
C ALA A 441 -20.15 2.23 -28.77
N ALA A 442 -19.98 1.96 -27.48
CA ALA A 442 -20.90 2.35 -26.42
C ALA A 442 -20.67 3.77 -25.86
N GLY A 443 -19.69 4.52 -26.39
CA GLY A 443 -19.33 5.86 -25.88
C GLY A 443 -18.73 5.85 -24.47
N ARG A 444 -18.11 4.73 -24.09
CA ARG A 444 -17.47 4.50 -22.77
C ARG A 444 -15.96 4.41 -22.86
N GLU A 445 -15.35 4.91 -23.94
CA GLU A 445 -13.89 4.91 -24.13
C GLU A 445 -13.15 5.64 -23.01
N ASN A 446 -13.80 6.60 -22.33
CA ASN A 446 -13.25 7.32 -21.19
C ASN A 446 -13.10 6.48 -19.91
N GLU A 447 -13.56 5.22 -19.93
CA GLU A 447 -13.38 4.23 -18.86
C GLU A 447 -12.22 3.27 -19.15
N LEU A 448 -11.61 3.33 -20.33
CA LEU A 448 -10.49 2.49 -20.72
C LEU A 448 -9.14 3.11 -20.30
N ALA A 449 -8.32 2.32 -19.61
CA ALA A 449 -6.93 2.63 -19.25
C ALA A 449 -6.06 1.39 -19.46
N LEU A 450 -6.00 0.92 -20.71
CA LEU A 450 -5.27 -0.28 -21.10
C LEU A 450 -3.85 0.05 -21.54
N ALA A 451 -2.87 -0.75 -21.10
CA ALA A 451 -1.47 -0.60 -21.49
C ALA A 451 -1.22 -1.00 -22.95
N ASP A 452 -0.26 -0.36 -23.62
CA ASP A 452 0.11 -0.69 -25.01
C ASP A 452 0.53 -2.16 -25.16
N ALA A 453 1.25 -2.71 -24.16
CA ALA A 453 1.64 -4.12 -24.13
C ALA A 453 0.43 -5.07 -24.20
N VAL A 454 -0.70 -4.67 -23.60
CA VAL A 454 -1.96 -5.42 -23.61
C VAL A 454 -2.68 -5.26 -24.95
N LEU A 455 -2.65 -4.08 -25.56
CA LEU A 455 -3.31 -3.79 -26.84
C LEU A 455 -2.59 -4.36 -28.07
N ALA A 456 -1.27 -4.40 -28.08
CA ALA A 456 -0.46 -4.70 -29.28
C ALA A 456 -0.56 -6.15 -29.81
N GLY A 457 -1.23 -7.07 -29.11
CA GLY A 457 -1.54 -8.41 -29.63
C GLY A 457 -0.33 -9.31 -29.96
N GLY A 458 0.79 -9.18 -29.24
CA GLY A 458 2.03 -9.96 -29.47
C GLY A 458 2.05 -11.38 -28.87
N GLU A 459 3.16 -12.08 -29.06
CA GLU A 459 3.40 -13.44 -28.51
C GLU A 459 3.29 -13.48 -26.97
N GLY A 460 2.95 -14.66 -26.45
CA GLY A 460 2.85 -14.89 -25.02
C GLY A 460 4.21 -14.91 -24.34
N ARG A 461 4.29 -14.37 -23.11
CA ARG A 461 5.53 -14.31 -22.31
C ARG A 461 5.20 -14.52 -20.83
N PRO A 462 5.95 -15.35 -20.09
CA PRO A 462 5.71 -15.53 -18.66
C PRO A 462 5.81 -14.20 -17.90
N TYR A 463 4.86 -13.92 -17.01
CA TYR A 463 4.80 -12.65 -16.27
C TYR A 463 6.06 -12.33 -15.46
N ARG A 464 6.83 -13.35 -15.06
CA ARG A 464 8.11 -13.21 -14.33
C ARG A 464 9.25 -12.68 -15.21
N GLU A 465 9.14 -12.83 -16.52
CA GLU A 465 10.11 -12.34 -17.51
C GLU A 465 9.75 -10.94 -18.02
N LEU A 466 8.60 -10.40 -17.62
CA LEU A 466 8.23 -9.03 -17.96
C LEU A 466 9.09 -8.04 -17.18
N PRO A 467 9.44 -6.89 -17.77
CA PRO A 467 9.95 -5.75 -17.01
C PRO A 467 9.01 -5.39 -15.86
N ALA A 468 9.55 -5.04 -14.69
CA ALA A 468 8.74 -4.69 -13.52
C ALA A 468 7.75 -3.54 -13.79
N GLY A 469 8.12 -2.57 -14.63
CA GLY A 469 7.20 -1.52 -15.08
C GLY A 469 6.03 -2.06 -15.91
N GLU A 470 6.29 -3.01 -16.79
CA GLU A 470 5.30 -3.62 -17.68
C GLU A 470 4.33 -4.52 -16.91
N LEU A 471 4.80 -5.33 -15.96
CA LEU A 471 3.93 -6.14 -15.08
C LEU A 471 2.88 -5.27 -14.40
N ARG A 472 3.28 -4.13 -13.83
CA ARG A 472 2.34 -3.20 -13.16
C ARG A 472 1.30 -2.66 -14.14
N ALA A 473 1.71 -2.33 -15.36
CA ALA A 473 0.80 -1.81 -16.38
C ALA A 473 -0.20 -2.88 -16.86
N VAL A 474 0.24 -4.15 -16.97
CA VAL A 474 -0.63 -5.29 -17.31
C VAL A 474 -1.67 -5.54 -16.21
N VAL A 475 -1.24 -5.57 -14.95
CA VAL A 475 -2.13 -5.77 -13.79
C VAL A 475 -3.13 -4.62 -13.66
N ALA A 476 -2.69 -3.38 -13.85
CA ALA A 476 -3.59 -2.23 -13.87
C ALA A 476 -4.63 -2.33 -15.00
N SER A 477 -4.27 -2.90 -16.15
CA SER A 477 -5.21 -3.15 -17.25
C SER A 477 -6.27 -4.21 -16.87
N LEU A 478 -5.87 -5.27 -16.16
CA LEU A 478 -6.81 -6.27 -15.62
C LEU A 478 -7.82 -5.65 -14.66
N GLU A 479 -7.33 -4.84 -13.70
CA GLU A 479 -8.18 -4.11 -12.75
C GLU A 479 -9.08 -3.09 -13.44
N ASN A 480 -8.60 -2.43 -14.49
CA ASN A 480 -9.40 -1.51 -15.29
C ASN A 480 -10.56 -2.22 -16.01
N ILE A 481 -10.31 -3.38 -16.64
CA ILE A 481 -11.37 -4.15 -17.30
C ILE A 481 -12.40 -4.60 -16.27
N GLU A 482 -11.97 -5.14 -15.13
CA GLU A 482 -12.89 -5.51 -14.05
C GLU A 482 -13.73 -4.33 -13.57
N HIS A 483 -13.09 -3.18 -13.34
CA HIS A 483 -13.79 -1.96 -12.93
C HIS A 483 -14.82 -1.52 -13.98
N ALA A 484 -14.49 -1.61 -15.27
CA ALA A 484 -15.38 -1.31 -16.38
C ALA A 484 -16.58 -2.27 -16.46
N ILE A 485 -16.38 -3.58 -16.25
CA ILE A 485 -17.46 -4.56 -16.14
C ILE A 485 -18.39 -4.17 -14.99
N GLY A 486 -17.81 -3.88 -13.83
CA GLY A 486 -18.56 -3.44 -12.66
C GLY A 486 -19.42 -2.21 -12.97
N ARG A 487 -19.01 -1.34 -13.89
CA ARG A 487 -19.73 -0.11 -14.25
C ARG A 487 -20.83 -0.27 -15.29
N ASN A 488 -21.02 -1.46 -15.87
CA ASN A 488 -22.01 -1.69 -16.93
C ASN A 488 -23.42 -1.17 -16.62
N ASP A 489 -23.88 -1.33 -15.37
CA ASP A 489 -25.19 -0.86 -14.91
C ASP A 489 -25.10 0.36 -13.97
N ALA A 490 -24.00 1.11 -13.97
CA ALA A 490 -23.75 2.13 -12.94
C ALA A 490 -23.90 3.57 -13.46
N LEU A 491 -24.84 4.31 -12.85
CA LEU A 491 -24.84 5.77 -12.83
C LEU A 491 -24.07 6.25 -11.60
N VAL A 492 -23.04 7.06 -11.80
CA VAL A 492 -22.20 7.60 -10.70
C VAL A 492 -22.21 9.13 -10.76
N ASP A 493 -22.78 9.75 -9.74
CA ASP A 493 -22.79 11.20 -9.57
C ASP A 493 -22.36 11.62 -8.15
N ALA A 494 -22.54 12.90 -7.80
CA ALA A 494 -22.18 13.42 -6.48
C ALA A 494 -23.03 12.86 -5.33
N ARG A 495 -24.18 12.22 -5.62
CA ARG A 495 -25.08 11.58 -4.64
C ARG A 495 -24.75 10.11 -4.43
N GLY A 496 -23.87 9.54 -5.26
CA GLY A 496 -23.39 8.16 -5.13
C GLY A 496 -23.62 7.34 -6.38
N ARG A 497 -23.76 6.04 -6.19
CA ARG A 497 -23.90 5.03 -7.26
C ARG A 497 -25.35 4.53 -7.33
N GLN A 498 -25.91 4.50 -8.54
CA GLN A 498 -27.29 4.07 -8.83
C GLN A 498 -27.30 3.09 -10.01
N SER A 499 -28.38 2.31 -10.14
CA SER A 499 -28.58 1.42 -11.29
C SER A 499 -29.07 2.21 -12.51
N LEU A 500 -28.40 2.03 -13.65
CA LEU A 500 -28.77 2.62 -14.93
C LEU A 500 -30.04 1.98 -15.48
N SER A 501 -30.08 0.65 -15.53
CA SER A 501 -31.21 -0.14 -16.01
C SER A 501 -32.48 0.14 -15.21
N ALA A 502 -32.39 0.27 -13.88
CA ALA A 502 -33.52 0.67 -13.06
C ALA A 502 -34.01 2.10 -13.40
N ALA A 503 -33.10 3.05 -13.59
CA ALA A 503 -33.47 4.41 -13.99
C ALA A 503 -34.11 4.47 -15.39
N VAL A 504 -33.64 3.64 -16.32
CA VAL A 504 -34.22 3.48 -17.66
C VAL A 504 -35.59 2.80 -17.58
N ALA A 505 -35.75 1.73 -16.82
CA ALA A 505 -37.02 1.04 -16.63
C ALA A 505 -38.08 1.97 -16.02
N GLU A 506 -37.70 2.79 -15.03
CA GLU A 506 -38.55 3.85 -14.48
C GLU A 506 -38.93 4.89 -15.54
N ALA A 507 -37.99 5.29 -16.40
CA ALA A 507 -38.26 6.22 -17.50
C ALA A 507 -39.24 5.63 -18.52
N VAL A 508 -39.02 4.39 -18.96
CA VAL A 508 -39.89 3.67 -19.90
C VAL A 508 -41.28 3.47 -19.31
N ALA A 509 -41.39 3.09 -18.04
CA ALA A 509 -42.68 2.96 -17.35
C ALA A 509 -43.43 4.30 -17.23
N ALA A 510 -42.71 5.40 -17.00
CA ALA A 510 -43.30 6.74 -16.99
C ALA A 510 -43.82 7.13 -18.38
N VAL A 511 -43.08 6.80 -19.44
CA VAL A 511 -43.52 7.00 -20.83
C VAL A 511 -44.77 6.19 -21.14
N ALA A 512 -44.82 4.91 -20.73
CA ALA A 512 -45.96 4.04 -20.97
C ALA A 512 -47.24 4.49 -20.25
N ARG A 513 -47.13 5.14 -19.08
CA ARG A 513 -48.27 5.63 -18.29
C ARG A 513 -48.76 7.02 -18.67
N ALA A 514 -48.05 7.74 -19.54
CA ALA A 514 -48.45 9.08 -19.94
C ALA A 514 -49.80 9.03 -20.68
N PRO A 515 -50.76 9.95 -20.40
CA PRO A 515 -52.08 9.92 -21.01
C PRO A 515 -51.96 10.03 -22.55
N GLY A 516 -52.44 8.99 -23.24
CA GLY A 516 -52.24 8.74 -24.68
C GLY A 516 -51.72 7.33 -25.00
N GLY A 517 -51.17 6.60 -24.02
CA GLY A 517 -50.77 5.20 -24.14
C GLY A 517 -51.76 4.25 -23.47
N THR A 518 -52.84 3.88 -24.17
CA THR A 518 -53.61 2.68 -23.82
C THR A 518 -53.27 1.56 -24.78
N GLU A 519 -53.15 0.34 -24.25
CA GLU A 519 -53.14 -0.89 -25.04
C GLU A 519 -54.29 -0.85 -26.05
N GLY A 520 -53.96 -0.77 -27.34
CA GLY A 520 -54.93 -0.73 -28.44
C GLY A 520 -55.62 0.63 -28.62
N GLY A 521 -55.00 1.55 -29.38
CA GLY A 521 -55.69 2.74 -29.86
C GLY A 521 -54.74 3.85 -30.29
N THR A 522 -54.83 4.25 -31.55
CA THR A 522 -54.06 5.32 -32.21
C THR A 522 -54.15 6.66 -31.48
N GLY A 523 -53.11 7.02 -30.74
CA GLY A 523 -52.99 8.31 -30.07
C GLY A 523 -51.60 8.58 -29.48
N ALA A 524 -50.52 8.14 -30.13
CA ALA A 524 -49.17 8.45 -29.67
C ALA A 524 -48.91 9.97 -29.74
N ARG A 525 -48.54 10.58 -28.61
CA ARG A 525 -47.95 11.93 -28.61
C ARG A 525 -46.74 11.92 -29.56
N PRO A 526 -46.68 12.76 -30.60
CA PRO A 526 -45.52 12.80 -31.48
C PRO A 526 -44.31 13.27 -30.66
N VAL A 527 -43.37 12.36 -30.43
CA VAL A 527 -42.07 12.69 -29.86
C VAL A 527 -41.23 13.31 -30.98
N ASP A 528 -40.83 14.57 -30.82
CA ASP A 528 -39.93 15.23 -31.78
C ASP A 528 -38.47 14.81 -31.49
N PRO A 529 -37.84 13.98 -32.35
CA PRO A 529 -36.46 13.54 -32.15
C PRO A 529 -35.44 14.67 -32.26
N GLY A 530 -35.82 15.84 -32.77
CA GLY A 530 -34.97 17.04 -32.82
C GLY A 530 -34.81 17.74 -31.46
N ARG A 531 -35.63 17.40 -30.45
CA ARG A 531 -35.56 18.00 -29.11
C ARG A 531 -34.57 17.28 -28.21
N ALA A 532 -34.02 18.01 -27.25
CA ALA A 532 -33.11 17.44 -26.26
C ALA A 532 -33.81 16.34 -25.44
N ALA A 533 -33.20 15.16 -25.34
CA ALA A 533 -33.77 14.01 -24.62
C ALA A 533 -34.20 14.33 -23.18
N ALA A 534 -33.48 15.24 -22.50
CA ALA A 534 -33.81 15.69 -21.14
C ALA A 534 -35.06 16.58 -21.07
N GLU A 535 -35.43 17.27 -22.15
CA GLU A 535 -36.70 18.01 -22.27
C GLU A 535 -37.85 17.08 -22.58
N LEU A 536 -37.66 16.16 -23.51
CA LEU A 536 -38.64 15.13 -23.84
C LEU A 536 -38.99 14.28 -22.62
N LEU A 537 -37.99 13.82 -21.85
CA LEU A 537 -38.22 13.05 -20.64
C LEU A 537 -39.01 13.85 -19.57
N ARG A 538 -38.76 15.16 -19.44
CA ARG A 538 -39.49 16.04 -18.51
C ARG A 538 -40.93 16.24 -18.94
N GLU A 539 -41.18 16.42 -20.23
CA GLU A 539 -42.53 16.57 -20.78
C GLU A 539 -43.38 15.31 -20.60
N ILE A 540 -42.77 14.13 -20.80
CA ILE A 540 -43.48 12.86 -20.73
C ILE A 540 -43.69 12.40 -19.27
N ALA A 541 -42.64 12.45 -18.45
CA ALA A 541 -42.68 11.91 -17.09
C ALA A 541 -43.06 12.96 -16.02
N GLY A 542 -42.96 14.25 -16.34
CA GLY A 542 -43.10 15.36 -15.40
C GLY A 542 -41.79 15.71 -14.67
N ASP A 543 -41.62 16.98 -14.32
CA ASP A 543 -40.38 17.51 -13.69
C ASP A 543 -40.02 16.83 -12.35
N GLY A 544 -41.02 16.33 -11.64
CA GLY A 544 -40.88 15.62 -10.37
C GLY A 544 -40.64 14.11 -10.50
N ALA A 545 -40.49 13.56 -11.70
CA ALA A 545 -40.31 12.12 -11.87
C ALA A 545 -38.95 11.63 -11.32
N PRO A 546 -38.91 10.44 -10.68
CA PRO A 546 -37.65 9.80 -10.29
C PRO A 546 -36.64 9.69 -11.45
N SER A 547 -37.11 9.30 -12.64
CA SER A 547 -36.29 9.19 -13.86
C SER A 547 -35.66 10.52 -14.29
N VAL A 548 -36.43 11.62 -14.27
CA VAL A 548 -35.93 12.99 -14.54
C VAL A 548 -34.89 13.41 -13.50
N ARG A 549 -35.14 13.14 -12.21
CA ARG A 549 -34.21 13.47 -11.13
C ARG A 549 -32.89 12.72 -11.22
N ARG A 550 -32.91 11.46 -11.64
CA ARG A 550 -31.72 10.60 -11.75
C ARG A 550 -30.92 10.86 -13.03
N LEU A 551 -31.58 11.07 -14.17
CA LEU A 551 -30.90 11.21 -15.47
C LEU A 551 -30.62 12.67 -15.83
N ALA A 552 -31.65 13.54 -15.83
CA ALA A 552 -31.52 14.91 -16.35
C ALA A 552 -30.97 15.89 -15.30
N ALA A 553 -31.49 15.84 -14.07
CA ALA A 553 -31.12 16.82 -13.03
C ALA A 553 -29.65 16.73 -12.63
N SER A 554 -29.07 15.52 -12.53
CA SER A 554 -27.66 15.32 -12.20
C SER A 554 -26.73 15.88 -13.28
N ILE A 555 -27.04 15.68 -14.57
CA ILE A 555 -26.29 16.27 -15.68
C ILE A 555 -26.36 17.80 -15.66
N ASN A 556 -27.56 18.36 -15.45
CA ASN A 556 -27.75 19.81 -15.39
C ASN A 556 -27.00 20.43 -14.20
N ALA A 557 -27.05 19.81 -13.02
CA ALA A 557 -26.28 20.24 -11.86
C ALA A 557 -24.77 20.22 -12.14
N ALA A 558 -24.27 19.18 -12.81
CA ALA A 558 -22.87 19.09 -13.22
C ALA A 558 -22.49 20.20 -14.23
N ARG A 559 -23.35 20.50 -15.21
CA ARG A 559 -23.16 21.61 -16.17
C ARG A 559 -23.09 22.97 -15.47
N GLN A 560 -23.99 23.23 -14.52
CA GLN A 560 -23.97 24.47 -13.73
C GLN A 560 -22.71 24.59 -12.87
N ALA A 561 -22.30 23.49 -12.21
CA ALA A 561 -21.06 23.46 -11.43
C ALA A 561 -19.84 23.72 -12.31
N LEU A 562 -19.79 23.14 -13.52
CA LEU A 562 -18.75 23.40 -14.51
C LEU A 562 -18.74 24.88 -14.95
N GLY A 563 -19.92 25.49 -15.15
CA GLY A 563 -20.05 26.91 -15.47
C GLY A 563 -19.43 27.81 -14.40
N ARG A 564 -19.79 27.59 -13.12
CA ARG A 564 -19.20 28.31 -11.98
C ARG A 564 -17.69 28.11 -11.88
N ARG A 565 -17.21 26.88 -12.09
CA ARG A 565 -15.78 26.56 -12.11
C ARG A 565 -15.04 27.26 -13.24
N ARG A 566 -15.62 27.33 -14.44
CA ARG A 566 -15.04 28.06 -15.57
C ARG A 566 -14.93 29.55 -15.30
N GLN A 567 -15.92 30.15 -14.65
CA GLN A 567 -15.87 31.56 -14.24
C GLN A 567 -14.74 31.81 -13.24
N ARG A 568 -14.63 30.96 -12.20
CA ARG A 568 -13.53 31.05 -11.23
C ARG A 568 -12.16 30.85 -11.89
N ALA A 569 -12.03 29.81 -12.73
CA ALA A 569 -10.80 29.54 -13.44
C ALA A 569 -10.39 30.71 -14.36
N ALA A 570 -11.35 31.38 -15.02
CA ALA A 570 -11.03 32.57 -15.82
C ALA A 570 -10.43 33.70 -14.96
N ALA A 571 -10.96 33.92 -13.75
CA ALA A 571 -10.42 34.91 -12.81
C ALA A 571 -9.04 34.50 -12.27
N ASP A 572 -8.87 33.25 -11.86
CA ASP A 572 -7.60 32.72 -11.35
C ASP A 572 -6.50 32.79 -12.42
N ILE A 573 -6.83 32.39 -13.66
CA ILE A 573 -5.91 32.45 -14.79
C ILE A 573 -5.56 33.90 -15.12
N ALA A 574 -6.52 34.82 -15.12
CA ALA A 574 -6.24 36.25 -15.33
C ALA A 574 -5.28 36.81 -14.27
N ALA A 575 -5.42 36.37 -13.01
CA ALA A 575 -4.54 36.77 -11.91
C ALA A 575 -3.09 36.27 -12.11
N LEU A 576 -2.87 35.11 -12.74
CA LEU A 576 -1.52 34.62 -13.07
C LEU A 576 -0.76 35.62 -13.96
N TYR A 577 -1.45 36.36 -14.82
CA TYR A 577 -0.84 37.35 -15.71
C TYR A 577 -0.57 38.72 -15.06
N ALA A 578 -0.96 38.92 -13.80
CA ALA A 578 -0.74 40.18 -13.08
C ALA A 578 0.70 40.73 -13.11
N PRO A 579 1.77 39.90 -13.20
CA PRO A 579 3.14 40.41 -13.32
C PRO A 579 3.44 41.20 -14.60
N TYR A 580 2.56 41.17 -15.61
CA TYR A 580 2.77 41.78 -16.92
C TYR A 580 1.68 42.81 -17.26
N ALA A 581 2.09 43.98 -17.74
CA ALA A 581 1.16 44.99 -18.25
C ALA A 581 0.48 44.53 -19.57
N ALA A 582 -0.67 45.11 -19.93
CA ALA A 582 -1.45 44.66 -21.09
C ALA A 582 -0.77 44.90 -22.45
N ASP A 583 0.02 45.96 -22.57
CA ASP A 583 0.93 46.27 -23.68
C ASP A 583 2.16 45.35 -23.68
N GLU A 584 2.75 45.09 -22.51
CA GLU A 584 3.87 44.14 -22.36
C GLU A 584 3.46 42.73 -22.83
N ARG A 585 2.28 42.24 -22.44
CA ARG A 585 1.75 40.93 -22.88
C ARG A 585 1.62 40.81 -24.40
N ARG A 586 1.28 41.92 -25.08
CA ARG A 586 1.23 42.00 -26.56
C ARG A 586 2.64 41.97 -27.15
N ALA A 587 3.57 42.75 -26.59
CA ALA A 587 4.97 42.77 -27.02
C ALA A 587 5.68 41.42 -26.83
N MET A 588 5.33 40.66 -25.79
CA MET A 588 5.83 39.30 -25.53
C MET A 588 5.47 38.29 -26.63
N GLY A 589 4.46 38.57 -27.44
CA GLY A 589 4.08 37.76 -28.61
C GLY A 589 4.92 38.00 -29.85
N VAL A 590 5.75 39.06 -29.86
CA VAL A 590 6.63 39.38 -30.98
C VAL A 590 7.85 38.45 -30.95
N ARG A 591 8.09 37.73 -32.05
CA ARG A 591 9.27 36.88 -32.20
C ARG A 591 10.52 37.74 -32.38
N ARG A 592 11.57 37.47 -31.60
CA ARG A 592 12.88 38.10 -31.73
C ARG A 592 13.92 37.04 -32.04
N PHE A 593 14.85 37.37 -32.93
CA PHE A 593 15.94 36.47 -33.30
C PHE A 593 16.88 36.26 -32.12
N LEU A 594 17.19 35.01 -31.78
CA LEU A 594 18.14 34.62 -30.75
C LEU A 594 19.43 34.13 -31.43
N PRO A 595 20.50 34.96 -31.49
CA PRO A 595 21.71 34.64 -32.28
C PRO A 595 22.36 33.30 -31.89
N GLY A 596 22.41 32.99 -30.59
CA GLY A 596 22.98 31.73 -30.08
C GLY A 596 22.18 30.47 -30.41
N LEU A 597 20.97 30.60 -30.96
CA LEU A 597 20.07 29.50 -31.31
C LEU A 597 19.75 29.45 -32.81
N GLY A 598 20.18 30.45 -33.59
CA GLY A 598 19.89 30.55 -35.02
C GLY A 598 18.40 30.63 -35.37
N ARG A 599 17.52 30.95 -34.42
CA ARG A 599 16.07 30.99 -34.62
C ARG A 599 15.40 32.14 -33.87
N SER A 600 14.23 32.56 -34.37
CA SER A 600 13.40 33.56 -33.72
C SER A 600 12.35 32.92 -32.81
N LEU A 601 12.30 33.36 -31.56
CA LEU A 601 11.28 32.95 -30.59
C LEU A 601 10.67 34.19 -29.92
N SER A 602 9.37 34.12 -29.65
CA SER A 602 8.66 35.07 -28.80
C SER A 602 8.84 34.68 -27.34
N ARG A 603 8.58 35.63 -26.42
CA ARG A 603 8.70 35.35 -24.99
C ARG A 603 7.68 34.32 -24.51
N TRP A 604 6.49 34.29 -25.11
CA TRP A 604 5.49 33.25 -24.84
C TRP A 604 5.92 31.85 -25.29
N GLU A 605 6.66 31.74 -26.40
CA GLU A 605 7.25 30.46 -26.83
C GLU A 605 8.33 29.98 -25.85
N MET A 606 9.18 30.88 -25.38
CA MET A 606 10.21 30.56 -24.39
C MET A 606 9.60 30.12 -23.04
N ILE A 607 8.54 30.78 -22.58
CA ILE A 607 7.77 30.39 -21.38
C ILE A 607 7.13 29.01 -21.57
N ALA A 608 6.54 28.72 -22.73
CA ALA A 608 5.96 27.41 -23.02
C ALA A 608 7.01 26.29 -23.01
N ILE A 609 8.21 26.55 -23.54
CA ILE A 609 9.34 25.62 -23.49
C ILE A 609 9.76 25.38 -22.03
N ALA A 610 9.82 26.43 -21.21
CA ALA A 610 10.14 26.32 -19.78
C ALA A 610 9.12 25.49 -19.00
N LEU A 611 7.82 25.68 -19.25
CA LEU A 611 6.75 24.91 -18.63
C LEU A 611 6.86 23.41 -18.92
N ASN A 612 7.25 23.04 -20.16
CA ASN A 612 7.46 21.63 -20.54
C ASN A 612 8.79 21.07 -20.03
N ALA A 613 9.85 21.87 -20.01
CA ALA A 613 11.16 21.44 -19.51
C ALA A 613 11.13 21.08 -18.02
N GLY A 614 10.18 21.61 -17.26
CA GLY A 614 10.00 21.34 -15.83
C GLY A 614 9.41 19.97 -15.47
N ASN A 615 9.20 19.06 -16.43
CA ASN A 615 8.88 17.67 -16.15
C ASN A 615 9.48 16.73 -17.21
N GLU A 616 9.67 15.45 -16.87
CA GLU A 616 10.40 14.50 -17.73
C GLU A 616 9.72 14.26 -19.08
N ALA A 617 8.40 14.07 -19.09
CA ALA A 617 7.66 13.80 -20.34
C ALA A 617 7.64 15.02 -21.26
N GLY A 618 7.47 16.22 -20.71
CA GLY A 618 7.52 17.47 -21.45
C GLY A 618 8.91 17.71 -22.02
N HIS A 619 9.96 17.48 -21.23
CA HIS A 619 11.35 17.58 -21.68
C HIS A 619 11.65 16.62 -22.84
N ALA A 620 11.24 15.35 -22.73
CA ALA A 620 11.40 14.37 -23.79
C ALA A 620 10.65 14.78 -25.08
N ARG A 621 9.46 15.38 -24.94
CA ARG A 621 8.66 15.84 -26.09
C ARG A 621 9.27 17.04 -26.83
N LEU A 622 10.02 17.90 -26.13
CA LEU A 622 10.76 19.00 -26.76
C LEU A 622 11.78 18.46 -27.78
N ALA A 623 12.39 17.30 -27.48
CA ALA A 623 13.35 16.61 -28.34
C ALA A 623 12.69 15.75 -29.44
N GLY A 624 11.56 15.09 -29.13
CA GLY A 624 11.03 13.97 -29.94
C GLY A 624 9.95 14.27 -30.99
N GLY A 625 9.47 15.50 -31.17
CA GLY A 625 8.55 15.78 -32.31
C GLY A 625 7.57 16.94 -32.21
N GLY A 626 7.49 17.69 -31.10
CA GLY A 626 6.59 18.85 -31.00
C GLY A 626 7.21 20.19 -31.42
N ALA A 627 8.50 20.39 -31.12
CA ALA A 627 9.22 21.66 -31.33
C ALA A 627 10.55 21.52 -32.10
N GLY A 628 11.00 20.28 -32.33
CA GLY A 628 12.26 19.96 -33.01
C GLY A 628 13.50 20.58 -32.36
N LEU A 629 13.50 20.72 -31.03
CA LEU A 629 14.60 21.34 -30.29
C LEU A 629 15.60 20.26 -29.86
N ALA A 630 16.88 20.46 -30.20
CA ALA A 630 17.95 19.67 -29.62
C ALA A 630 17.97 19.90 -28.09
N PRO A 631 18.21 18.87 -27.25
CA PRO A 631 18.26 19.01 -25.79
C PRO A 631 19.20 20.14 -25.31
N GLU A 632 20.29 20.36 -26.03
CA GLU A 632 21.31 21.37 -25.77
C GLU A 632 20.82 22.81 -26.03
N ALA A 633 19.77 22.97 -26.83
CA ALA A 633 19.16 24.26 -27.12
C ALA A 633 18.23 24.76 -25.99
N VAL A 634 17.79 23.88 -25.09
CA VAL A 634 16.83 24.24 -24.02
C VAL A 634 17.44 25.16 -22.96
N PRO A 635 18.63 24.88 -22.37
CA PRO A 635 19.25 25.76 -21.37
C PRO A 635 19.43 27.23 -21.79
N PRO A 636 19.97 27.56 -22.98
CA PRO A 636 20.10 28.96 -23.39
C PRO A 636 18.76 29.67 -23.60
N ILE A 637 17.69 28.95 -24.00
CA ILE A 637 16.33 29.50 -24.07
C ILE A 637 15.84 29.89 -22.67
N LEU A 638 16.04 29.02 -21.68
CA LEU A 638 15.63 29.27 -20.29
C LEU A 638 16.43 30.42 -19.66
N ALA A 639 17.70 30.58 -20.04
CA ALA A 639 18.56 31.68 -19.59
C ALA A 639 18.14 33.05 -20.15
N ALA A 640 17.45 33.10 -21.29
CA ALA A 640 16.97 34.34 -21.91
C ALA A 640 15.69 34.92 -21.26
N LEU A 641 15.07 34.17 -20.34
CA LEU A 641 13.94 34.61 -19.52
C LEU A 641 14.42 35.39 -18.29
N ASP A 642 13.52 36.10 -17.60
CA ASP A 642 13.84 36.83 -16.37
C ASP A 642 13.16 36.25 -15.11
N ALA A 643 13.41 36.86 -13.96
CA ALA A 643 12.85 36.43 -12.68
C ALA A 643 11.31 36.57 -12.61
N ARG A 644 10.68 37.47 -13.39
CA ARG A 644 9.21 37.59 -13.46
C ARG A 644 8.62 36.41 -14.22
N ASP A 645 9.28 35.98 -15.29
CA ASP A 645 8.88 34.76 -16.02
C ASP A 645 9.04 33.52 -15.16
N ALA A 646 10.14 33.41 -14.40
CA ALA A 646 10.34 32.29 -13.49
C ALA A 646 9.22 32.19 -12.43
N ARG A 647 8.78 33.33 -11.88
CA ARG A 647 7.63 33.39 -10.96
C ARG A 647 6.31 33.02 -11.64
N PHE A 648 6.08 33.52 -12.86
CA PHE A 648 4.90 33.16 -13.65
C PHE A 648 4.84 31.65 -13.89
N ILE A 649 5.93 31.06 -14.35
CA ILE A 649 6.06 29.61 -14.62
C ILE A 649 5.77 28.79 -13.36
N ALA A 650 6.38 29.16 -12.23
CA ALA A 650 6.12 28.51 -10.94
C ALA A 650 4.64 28.61 -10.54
N ALA A 651 4.04 29.79 -10.67
CA ALA A 651 2.62 30.00 -10.35
C ALA A 651 1.68 29.19 -11.26
N VAL A 652 2.00 29.02 -12.55
CA VAL A 652 1.24 28.14 -13.44
C VAL A 652 1.32 26.69 -12.97
N TRP A 653 2.51 26.19 -12.62
CA TRP A 653 2.65 24.83 -12.08
C TRP A 653 1.88 24.65 -10.78
N ASP A 654 1.97 25.58 -9.83
CA ASP A 654 1.25 25.53 -8.56
C ASP A 654 -0.28 25.56 -8.77
N TYR A 655 -0.77 26.37 -9.70
CA TYR A 655 -2.19 26.41 -10.07
C TYR A 655 -2.67 25.07 -10.64
N LEU A 656 -1.91 24.47 -11.55
CA LEU A 656 -2.24 23.17 -12.14
C LEU A 656 -2.15 22.02 -11.13
N GLU A 657 -1.17 22.08 -10.22
CA GLU A 657 -1.01 21.13 -9.13
C GLU A 657 -2.24 21.13 -8.21
N GLY A 658 -2.89 22.28 -8.02
CA GLY A 658 -4.15 22.39 -7.28
C GLY A 658 -5.28 21.48 -7.80
N PHE A 659 -5.28 21.11 -9.09
CA PHE A 659 -6.28 20.21 -9.67
C PHE A 659 -5.91 18.73 -9.59
N ARG A 660 -4.69 18.40 -9.16
CA ARG A 660 -4.17 17.02 -9.18
C ARG A 660 -5.06 16.04 -8.44
N GLY A 661 -5.52 16.42 -7.24
CA GLY A 661 -6.41 15.59 -6.43
C GLY A 661 -7.77 15.36 -7.10
N GLU A 662 -8.34 16.38 -7.72
CA GLU A 662 -9.63 16.27 -8.40
C GLU A 662 -9.55 15.43 -9.68
N ILE A 663 -8.46 15.57 -10.45
CA ILE A 663 -8.18 14.76 -11.64
C ILE A 663 -8.02 13.29 -11.23
N ALA A 664 -7.22 13.02 -10.19
CA ALA A 664 -7.03 11.66 -9.67
C ALA A 664 -8.35 11.04 -9.19
N ALA A 665 -9.20 11.81 -8.53
CA ALA A 665 -10.52 11.34 -8.08
C ALA A 665 -11.47 11.06 -9.25
N ARG A 666 -11.47 11.91 -10.29
CA ARG A 666 -12.26 11.69 -11.52
C ARG A 666 -11.81 10.43 -12.23
N GLU A 667 -10.50 10.26 -12.39
CA GLU A 667 -9.92 9.10 -13.06
C GLU A 667 -10.25 7.81 -12.31
N ARG A 668 -10.04 7.78 -10.99
CA ARG A 668 -10.37 6.62 -10.17
C ARG A 668 -11.83 6.19 -10.28
N ARG A 669 -12.76 7.14 -10.40
CA ARG A 669 -14.18 6.81 -10.63
C ARG A 669 -14.41 6.20 -12.01
N ALA A 670 -13.73 6.70 -13.03
CA ALA A 670 -13.90 6.28 -14.41
C ALA A 670 -13.21 4.94 -14.71
N THR A 671 -11.93 4.81 -14.34
CA THR A 671 -11.06 3.70 -14.78
C THR A 671 -10.65 2.76 -13.64
N GLY A 672 -10.92 3.12 -12.38
CA GLY A 672 -10.51 2.35 -11.19
C GLY A 672 -9.10 2.69 -10.71
N GLY A 673 -8.26 3.24 -11.59
CA GLY A 673 -6.89 3.65 -11.29
C GLY A 673 -6.71 5.16 -11.10
N THR A 674 -5.49 5.60 -10.80
CA THR A 674 -5.14 7.03 -10.85
C THR A 674 -4.23 7.31 -12.04
N PRO A 675 -4.20 8.55 -12.57
CA PRO A 675 -3.33 8.90 -13.68
C PRO A 675 -1.87 8.66 -13.29
N ALA A 676 -1.07 8.18 -14.25
CA ALA A 676 0.37 8.19 -14.12
C ALA A 676 0.85 9.65 -14.16
N TRP A 677 1.30 10.16 -13.01
CA TRP A 677 1.85 11.51 -12.96
C TRP A 677 3.30 11.53 -13.42
N VAL A 678 3.62 12.49 -14.27
CA VAL A 678 4.99 12.72 -14.73
C VAL A 678 5.81 13.35 -13.60
N GLY A 679 7.05 12.88 -13.41
CA GLY A 679 7.99 13.44 -12.44
C GLY A 679 8.39 14.87 -12.79
N ALA A 680 8.41 15.74 -11.78
CA ALA A 680 8.93 17.09 -11.92
C ALA A 680 10.45 17.05 -12.14
N ARG A 681 10.94 17.94 -13.00
CA ARG A 681 12.34 18.07 -13.36
C ARG A 681 12.83 19.46 -12.96
N PRO A 682 13.83 19.57 -12.07
CA PRO A 682 14.40 20.87 -11.72
C PRO A 682 14.98 21.58 -12.94
N VAL A 683 14.70 22.87 -13.07
CA VAL A 683 15.17 23.71 -14.17
C VAL A 683 15.57 25.08 -13.66
N THR A 684 16.55 25.71 -14.30
CA THR A 684 16.95 27.09 -14.00
C THR A 684 16.42 28.01 -15.07
N VAL A 685 15.58 28.98 -14.69
CA VAL A 685 14.95 29.95 -15.60
C VAL A 685 15.39 31.36 -15.20
N GLY A 686 16.04 32.09 -16.11
CA GLY A 686 16.53 33.45 -15.83
C GLY A 686 17.42 33.56 -14.59
N GLY A 687 18.23 32.53 -14.32
CA GLY A 687 19.08 32.43 -13.12
C GLY A 687 18.35 31.97 -11.84
N VAL A 688 17.04 31.73 -11.89
CA VAL A 688 16.25 31.23 -10.75
C VAL A 688 16.09 29.71 -10.85
N ALA A 689 16.53 28.98 -9.83
CA ALA A 689 16.31 27.54 -9.74
C ALA A 689 14.86 27.24 -9.35
N LEU A 690 14.16 26.48 -10.19
CA LEU A 690 12.79 26.03 -9.98
C LEU A 690 12.74 24.50 -9.85
N LYS A 691 11.77 23.99 -9.08
CA LYS A 691 11.60 22.55 -8.85
C LYS A 691 11.05 21.79 -10.06
N GLY A 692 10.47 22.50 -11.03
CA GLY A 692 9.64 21.90 -12.08
C GLY A 692 8.21 21.66 -11.61
N GLY A 693 7.34 21.22 -12.50
CA GLY A 693 5.94 20.98 -12.17
C GLY A 693 5.11 20.37 -13.29
N PHE A 694 3.88 19.99 -12.94
CA PHE A 694 2.94 19.38 -13.86
C PHE A 694 2.49 20.39 -14.93
N TYR A 695 2.70 20.03 -16.19
CA TYR A 695 2.18 20.78 -17.34
C TYR A 695 1.61 19.78 -18.37
N PRO A 696 0.32 19.85 -18.72
CA PRO A 696 -0.28 18.88 -19.64
C PRO A 696 0.37 18.93 -21.01
N LEU A 697 0.64 17.76 -21.58
CA LEU A 697 1.16 17.65 -22.95
C LEU A 697 0.04 18.04 -23.92
N ALA A 698 0.21 19.13 -24.67
CA ALA A 698 -0.71 19.50 -25.73
C ALA A 698 -0.60 18.51 -26.90
N GLY A 699 -1.73 18.18 -27.54
CA GLY A 699 -1.75 17.60 -28.89
C GLY A 699 -1.16 18.57 -29.92
N ALA A 700 -1.09 18.18 -31.20
CA ALA A 700 -0.42 18.87 -32.33
C ALA A 700 -0.95 20.29 -32.68
N GLY A 701 -1.00 21.21 -31.71
CA GLY A 701 -1.37 22.62 -31.87
C GLY A 701 -0.31 23.57 -31.29
N ASP A 702 -0.42 24.85 -31.62
CA ASP A 702 0.51 25.90 -31.20
C ASP A 702 0.46 26.13 -29.66
N LEU A 703 1.45 25.60 -28.94
CA LEU A 703 1.59 25.76 -27.49
C LEU A 703 1.66 27.23 -27.04
N ALA A 704 2.28 28.11 -27.83
CA ALA A 704 2.39 29.52 -27.46
C ALA A 704 1.04 30.24 -27.61
N ALA A 705 0.21 29.85 -28.58
CA ALA A 705 -1.18 30.28 -28.65
C ALA A 705 -2.00 29.75 -27.46
N ALA A 706 -1.70 28.55 -26.98
CA ALA A 706 -2.37 27.95 -25.83
C ALA A 706 -2.06 28.75 -24.54
N VAL A 707 -0.77 29.04 -24.28
CA VAL A 707 -0.35 29.90 -23.16
C VAL A 707 -0.99 31.27 -23.27
N ARG A 708 -0.87 31.99 -24.39
CA ARG A 708 -1.49 33.33 -24.57
C ARG A 708 -3.00 33.37 -24.32
N ALA A 709 -3.70 32.29 -24.66
CA ALA A 709 -5.14 32.16 -24.47
C ALA A 709 -5.54 31.66 -23.06
N GLY A 710 -4.58 31.42 -22.17
CA GLY A 710 -4.82 30.77 -20.87
C GLY A 710 -5.34 29.34 -20.99
N ARG A 711 -5.14 28.69 -22.15
CA ARG A 711 -5.56 27.32 -22.44
C ARG A 711 -4.39 26.39 -22.14
N PHE A 712 -4.25 25.95 -20.90
CA PHE A 712 -3.14 25.10 -20.45
C PHE A 712 -3.25 23.63 -20.88
N ALA A 713 -3.78 23.38 -22.09
CA ALA A 713 -4.11 22.10 -22.71
C ALA A 713 -5.26 21.30 -22.04
N LYS A 714 -6.11 20.75 -22.91
CA LYS A 714 -7.21 19.84 -22.59
C LYS A 714 -6.58 18.50 -22.20
N ALA A 715 -6.83 18.04 -20.97
CA ALA A 715 -6.26 16.81 -20.46
C ALA A 715 -6.50 15.62 -21.41
N THR A 716 -5.44 14.83 -21.58
CA THR A 716 -5.34 13.54 -22.27
C THR A 716 -6.55 12.63 -22.02
N ALA A 717 -7.44 12.58 -23.01
CA ALA A 717 -8.37 11.50 -23.30
C ALA A 717 -8.52 11.45 -24.84
N MET A 718 -7.41 11.19 -25.52
CA MET A 718 -7.35 10.75 -26.91
C MET A 718 -6.29 9.64 -26.91
N THR A 719 -6.68 8.48 -26.39
CA THR A 719 -5.99 7.23 -26.69
C THR A 719 -6.50 6.75 -28.05
N GLY A 720 -5.63 6.85 -29.06
CA GLY A 720 -5.68 6.04 -30.28
C GLY A 720 -6.76 6.39 -31.30
N GLY A 721 -6.33 6.99 -32.42
CA GLY A 721 -7.07 6.95 -33.69
C GLY A 721 -7.16 8.30 -34.38
N ASP A 722 -6.07 8.73 -35.03
CA ASP A 722 -6.23 9.52 -36.25
C ASP A 722 -6.43 8.53 -37.40
N GLY A 723 -7.63 8.59 -37.98
CA GLY A 723 -8.16 7.76 -39.06
C GLY A 723 -9.62 8.11 -39.28
#